data_AF-A0A928LZ66-F1
#
_entry.id   AF-A0A928LZ66-F1
#
_cell.length_a   1.000
_cell.length_b   1.000
_cell.length_c   1.000
_cell.angle_alpha   90.00
_cell.angle_beta   90.00
_cell.angle_gamma   90.00
#
_symmetry.space_group_name_H-M   'P 1'
#
loop_
_entity.id
_entity.type
_entity.pdbx_description
1 polymer ?
#
loop_
_entity_poly.entity_id
_entity_poly.type
_entity_poly.pdbx_seq_one_letter_code
_entity_poly.pdbx_strand_id
1 'polypeptide(L)'
;MKRYFLFFLCIALLLPLFCPTTPQTQAASTYDPYKAIAYAEANWNSGKGLCAEFVWNCLKAGGLNLSTSGLQESPYVTTGLAEAACRAIGKPYTGVKDFPLLVTDNRFGPTHAYNQHPNNNAVTIGDLLFVYCETCGKTPHVVICSGYGNGSLLCVYGHNYAQQNSFSLPAGANEGGHVGHQFSMRYLDLSNAEEYNCECSVLFDVDKAAWYHEYVHEVLNKGLMSGVSEYRFDPEGSMTRAMVVTVLYRYNYEPQAKAPTFSDIEPYQWYTNAVSWAAENGIVGGVGNNRFDPSGNVTREQLAAILYRYTASMGNDCSAAADLSAFSDAVKVSPWAREAMQWAVAEGLINGSDGKLLPGGFATRTQVAAILIRYIEKFGVIATSGACGDNATWSLSCDGTMTISGQGAMWDNFSDYPEGEHWYKQANFIRSLIVEDGVSTLSGLTEVLPSLQEVRMADSVEQLGTYSFMDAPNLHTVRLSKFLTEIPNGCFNGCAKLTSVELPDSLKKIHGDAFKGCSSLQRLTLPGSLVYIGPNAFADCSSLQEIQLPEGLKELAADAFCNCTALNSLKIPASVENIFTEEDYNLYQNFFPCRIEVDDSNHFYCSDKDGILYSKDQTTLLYANEALCGSFTIPETVKKIGDYAFSGCRNLTSVTVHEQVRSIGIYAFMDCGSMQSIKLPKTVDQFGHGVFYQCTKLKRVDLPEGANDLYDMFNFCISLEQVTLPKGLTKLDSYAFNECYSLKSFVVPEEVSVVRYQDWRNCYQLRNIYFLGDAPEEFNAGGGRITLRYIAGKNGWTSPSWHGYPTATWEP
;
A
#
# COMPACT_ATOMS: atom_id res chain seq x y z
N MET A 1 -40.30 12.54 -16.81
CA MET A 1 -39.74 13.93 -16.76
C MET A 1 -38.41 13.87 -16.04
N LYS A 2 -37.31 14.51 -16.42
CA LYS A 2 -36.74 15.00 -17.69
C LYS A 2 -35.29 15.40 -17.29
N ARG A 3 -34.29 15.07 -18.13
CA ARG A 3 -32.83 15.39 -18.01
C ARG A 3 -32.08 14.44 -17.04
N TYR A 4 -31.06 13.67 -17.40
CA TYR A 4 -30.09 13.71 -18.49
C TYR A 4 -29.90 12.32 -19.12
N PHE A 5 -30.19 12.24 -20.41
CA PHE A 5 -29.86 11.16 -21.33
C PHE A 5 -29.38 11.88 -22.60
N LEU A 6 -28.31 11.37 -23.23
CA LEU A 6 -27.55 11.88 -24.39
C LEU A 6 -26.27 12.67 -24.06
N PHE A 7 -25.14 11.97 -24.19
CA PHE A 7 -23.94 12.31 -25.00
C PHE A 7 -22.92 11.18 -24.68
N PHE A 8 -22.79 10.09 -25.45
CA PHE A 8 -22.01 10.03 -26.69
C PHE A 8 -22.16 8.65 -27.38
N LEU A 9 -22.77 8.64 -28.58
CA LEU A 9 -22.62 7.68 -29.70
C LEU A 9 -23.52 8.29 -30.79
N CYS A 10 -23.16 8.68 -32.02
CA CYS A 10 -22.01 8.61 -32.89
C CYS A 10 -22.11 9.80 -33.86
N ILE A 11 -21.01 10.23 -34.48
CA ILE A 11 -20.89 10.50 -35.94
C ILE A 11 -19.43 10.81 -36.22
N ALA A 12 -18.77 9.88 -36.90
CA ALA A 12 -17.74 10.18 -37.87
C ALA A 12 -18.42 10.81 -39.10
N LEU A 13 -17.87 11.93 -39.60
CA LEU A 13 -17.90 12.46 -40.99
C LEU A 13 -18.11 13.98 -40.99
N LEU A 14 -17.02 14.74 -41.14
CA LEU A 14 -16.86 15.92 -42.01
C LEU A 14 -15.34 16.27 -42.08
N LEU A 15 -14.67 15.74 -43.12
CA LEU A 15 -13.35 16.18 -43.67
C LEU A 15 -13.61 17.32 -44.71
N PRO A 16 -12.63 17.98 -45.38
CA PRO A 16 -11.15 18.11 -45.23
C PRO A 16 -10.60 19.56 -45.48
N LEU A 17 -9.25 19.74 -45.44
CA LEU A 17 -8.37 20.65 -46.24
C LEU A 17 -6.98 20.61 -45.56
N PHE A 18 -5.86 20.08 -46.08
CA PHE A 18 -5.31 19.96 -47.43
C PHE A 18 -4.52 18.64 -47.61
N CYS A 19 -4.65 18.03 -48.79
CA CYS A 19 -3.75 17.03 -49.41
C CYS A 19 -2.75 17.80 -50.33
N PRO A 20 -1.58 17.29 -50.80
CA PRO A 20 -1.48 16.07 -51.63
C PRO A 20 -0.16 15.25 -51.38
N THR A 21 0.06 13.97 -51.71
CA THR A 21 -0.26 13.10 -52.84
C THR A 21 0.03 11.62 -52.45
N THR A 22 -0.78 10.67 -52.92
CA THR A 22 -0.59 9.19 -52.94
C THR A 22 0.16 8.77 -54.25
N PRO A 23 0.50 7.48 -54.58
CA PRO A 23 -0.07 6.18 -54.11
C PRO A 23 0.86 4.92 -54.05
N GLN A 24 0.24 3.76 -53.73
CA GLN A 24 0.64 2.34 -53.97
C GLN A 24 1.53 1.68 -52.89
N THR A 25 1.46 0.40 -52.49
CA THR A 25 0.65 -0.80 -52.79
C THR A 25 1.00 -1.88 -51.72
N GLN A 26 0.17 -2.92 -51.61
CA GLN A 26 0.37 -4.15 -50.82
C GLN A 26 1.81 -4.73 -50.83
N ALA A 27 2.30 -5.19 -49.67
CA ALA A 27 2.90 -6.52 -49.47
C ALA A 27 3.50 -6.65 -48.05
N ALA A 28 3.21 -7.78 -47.39
CA ALA A 28 3.94 -8.24 -46.22
C ALA A 28 5.41 -8.52 -46.57
N SER A 29 6.36 -7.97 -45.81
CA SER A 29 7.64 -8.61 -45.47
C SER A 29 8.53 -7.69 -44.63
N THR A 30 9.23 -8.30 -43.68
CA THR A 30 10.41 -7.82 -42.93
C THR A 30 10.23 -6.63 -41.99
N TYR A 31 9.91 -6.95 -40.73
CA TYR A 31 10.30 -6.15 -39.57
C TYR A 31 11.82 -6.30 -39.41
N ASP A 32 12.57 -5.20 -39.58
CA ASP A 32 14.02 -5.17 -39.40
C ASP A 32 14.34 -4.79 -37.94
N PRO A 33 14.80 -5.72 -37.09
CA PRO A 33 15.06 -5.48 -35.68
C PRO A 33 16.23 -4.50 -35.42
N TYR A 34 17.03 -4.16 -36.43
CA TYR A 34 18.18 -3.27 -36.25
C TYR A 34 17.83 -1.77 -36.25
N LYS A 35 16.63 -1.37 -36.70
CA LYS A 35 16.18 0.04 -36.60
C LYS A 35 15.47 0.39 -35.29
N ALA A 36 14.96 -0.60 -34.56
CA ALA A 36 14.40 -0.38 -33.22
C ALA A 36 15.50 -0.10 -32.18
N ILE A 37 16.68 -0.68 -32.38
CA ILE A 37 17.85 -0.47 -31.51
C ILE A 37 18.40 0.96 -31.67
N ALA A 38 18.44 1.50 -32.88
CA ALA A 38 18.90 2.88 -33.11
C ALA A 38 17.95 3.96 -32.54
N TYR A 39 16.66 3.66 -32.37
CA TYR A 39 15.69 4.57 -31.73
C TYR A 39 15.66 4.43 -30.19
N ALA A 40 15.98 3.24 -29.67
CA ALA A 40 16.17 3.00 -28.24
C ALA A 40 17.50 3.58 -27.72
N GLU A 41 18.59 3.49 -28.51
CA GLU A 41 19.89 4.08 -28.16
C GLU A 41 19.87 5.61 -28.19
N ALA A 42 19.06 6.23 -29.06
CA ALA A 42 18.90 7.68 -29.07
C ALA A 42 18.11 8.24 -27.86
N ASN A 43 17.27 7.42 -27.21
CA ASN A 43 16.47 7.83 -26.05
C ASN A 43 17.00 7.32 -24.70
N TRP A 44 17.99 6.43 -24.69
CA TRP A 44 18.70 6.03 -23.47
C TRP A 44 19.55 7.18 -22.89
N ASN A 45 20.04 8.09 -23.74
CA ASN A 45 20.91 9.19 -23.33
C ASN A 45 20.18 10.46 -22.83
N SER A 46 18.85 10.45 -22.67
CA SER A 46 18.06 11.60 -22.20
C SER A 46 17.35 11.43 -20.86
N GLY A 47 17.59 10.33 -20.12
CA GLY A 47 17.26 10.24 -18.69
C GLY A 47 15.77 10.30 -18.32
N LYS A 48 14.86 10.02 -19.26
CA LYS A 48 13.42 9.87 -18.95
C LYS A 48 13.08 8.39 -18.80
N GLY A 49 12.83 7.96 -17.56
CA GLY A 49 12.37 6.60 -17.26
C GLY A 49 11.02 6.31 -17.92
N LEU A 50 10.99 5.29 -18.75
CA LEU A 50 9.74 4.65 -19.21
C LEU A 50 9.49 3.40 -18.35
N CYS A 51 8.28 3.32 -17.80
CA CYS A 51 7.81 2.25 -16.94
C CYS A 51 8.04 0.84 -17.53
N ALA A 52 8.32 -0.12 -16.65
CA ALA A 52 8.65 -1.52 -16.93
C ALA A 52 7.58 -2.34 -17.69
N GLU A 53 6.44 -1.73 -18.03
CA GLU A 53 5.33 -2.38 -18.72
C GLU A 53 5.53 -2.49 -20.25
N PHE A 54 6.46 -1.73 -20.84
CA PHE A 54 6.74 -1.80 -22.27
C PHE A 54 7.71 -2.93 -22.65
N VAL A 55 8.61 -3.31 -21.73
CA VAL A 55 9.59 -4.39 -21.94
C VAL A 55 8.93 -5.77 -21.87
N TRP A 56 7.91 -5.92 -21.03
CA TRP A 56 7.21 -7.19 -20.84
C TRP A 56 6.40 -7.63 -22.07
N ASN A 57 5.83 -6.68 -22.83
CA ASN A 57 5.00 -6.99 -23.99
C ASN A 57 5.79 -7.44 -25.24
N CYS A 58 7.11 -7.20 -25.29
CA CYS A 58 7.95 -7.69 -26.39
C CYS A 58 8.44 -9.15 -26.19
N LEU A 59 8.46 -9.67 -24.96
CA LEU A 59 8.94 -11.03 -24.67
C LEU A 59 7.88 -12.12 -24.86
N LYS A 60 6.59 -11.76 -24.95
CA LYS A 60 5.47 -12.72 -25.14
C LYS A 60 5.29 -13.20 -26.60
N ALA A 61 6.06 -12.69 -27.56
CA ALA A 61 5.90 -13.02 -28.99
C ALA A 61 6.78 -14.20 -29.48
N GLY A 62 7.59 -14.82 -28.63
CA GLY A 62 8.44 -15.97 -28.98
C GLY A 62 7.97 -17.26 -28.30
N GLY A 63 7.01 -17.97 -28.91
CA GLY A 63 6.48 -19.22 -28.37
C GLY A 63 7.57 -20.28 -28.16
N LEU A 64 7.76 -20.71 -26.91
CA LEU A 64 8.51 -21.91 -26.54
C LEU A 64 7.71 -22.72 -25.52
N ASN A 65 7.39 -23.93 -25.93
CA ASN A 65 6.57 -24.91 -25.26
C ASN A 65 7.51 -25.93 -24.58
N LEU A 66 7.42 -26.14 -23.26
CA LEU A 66 8.13 -27.22 -22.58
C LEU A 66 7.21 -27.92 -21.57
N SER A 67 7.06 -29.23 -21.79
CA SER A 67 6.20 -30.17 -21.09
C SER A 67 6.71 -30.55 -19.70
N THR A 68 5.77 -30.79 -18.78
CA THR A 68 5.99 -31.30 -17.43
C THR A 68 6.25 -32.81 -17.42
N SER A 69 7.35 -33.25 -16.80
CA SER A 69 7.44 -34.60 -16.23
C SER A 69 8.56 -34.71 -15.17
N GLY A 70 8.14 -34.96 -13.93
CA GLY A 70 8.82 -35.84 -12.96
C GLY A 70 10.12 -35.37 -12.32
N LEU A 71 10.04 -34.90 -11.07
CA LEU A 71 11.12 -35.08 -10.08
C LEU A 71 10.52 -35.52 -8.75
N GLN A 72 10.80 -36.78 -8.40
CA GLN A 72 10.69 -37.31 -7.04
C GLN A 72 11.80 -36.69 -6.18
N GLU A 73 11.46 -36.32 -4.96
CA GLU A 73 12.40 -35.84 -3.93
C GLU A 73 13.43 -36.93 -3.58
N SER A 74 14.70 -36.54 -3.48
CA SER A 74 15.81 -37.43 -3.11
C SER A 74 16.67 -36.76 -2.03
N PRO A 75 16.98 -37.45 -0.91
CA PRO A 75 17.71 -36.89 0.24
C PRO A 75 19.21 -36.66 0.01
N TYR A 76 19.70 -36.75 -1.23
CA TYR A 76 21.12 -36.59 -1.56
C TYR A 76 21.54 -35.13 -1.82
N VAL A 77 20.59 -34.19 -1.96
CA VAL A 77 20.89 -32.78 -2.23
C VAL A 77 21.32 -32.04 -0.95
N THR A 78 20.87 -32.47 0.22
CA THR A 78 21.09 -31.79 1.50
C THR A 78 22.51 -31.95 2.06
N THR A 79 23.17 -33.09 1.80
CA THR A 79 24.53 -33.36 2.31
C THR A 79 25.59 -32.51 1.60
N GLY A 80 25.43 -32.25 0.30
CA GLY A 80 26.36 -31.43 -0.49
C GLY A 80 26.33 -29.94 -0.14
N LEU A 81 25.16 -29.42 0.25
CA LEU A 81 24.97 -28.02 0.66
C LEU A 81 25.59 -27.72 2.03
N ALA A 82 25.45 -28.65 2.99
CA ALA A 82 26.04 -28.49 4.32
C ALA A 82 27.58 -28.53 4.30
N GLU A 83 28.17 -29.36 3.44
CA GLU A 83 29.62 -29.47 3.28
C GLU A 83 30.23 -28.19 2.64
N ALA A 84 29.51 -27.57 1.69
CA ALA A 84 29.92 -26.32 1.07
C ALA A 84 29.84 -25.13 2.03
N ALA A 85 28.80 -25.06 2.87
CA ALA A 85 28.64 -24.01 3.88
C ALA A 85 29.72 -24.08 4.98
N CYS A 86 30.06 -25.27 5.48
CA CYS A 86 31.14 -25.44 6.46
C CYS A 86 32.52 -25.04 5.91
N ARG A 87 32.79 -25.32 4.63
CA ARG A 87 34.03 -24.89 3.95
C ARG A 87 34.10 -23.37 3.76
N ALA A 88 32.98 -22.71 3.47
CA ALA A 88 32.94 -21.26 3.28
C ALA A 88 33.25 -20.46 4.58
N ILE A 89 33.01 -21.06 5.75
CA ILE A 89 33.33 -20.46 7.07
C ILE A 89 34.60 -21.06 7.71
N GLY A 90 35.36 -21.86 6.96
CA GLY A 90 36.67 -22.39 7.38
C GLY A 90 36.63 -23.47 8.46
N LYS A 91 35.56 -24.28 8.56
CA LYS A 91 35.43 -25.35 9.57
C LYS A 91 35.18 -26.74 8.95
N PRO A 92 35.65 -27.84 9.58
CA PRO A 92 35.43 -29.19 9.08
C PRO A 92 33.99 -29.67 9.31
N TYR A 93 33.40 -30.31 8.29
CA TYR A 93 32.07 -30.93 8.36
C TYR A 93 32.15 -32.31 9.04
N THR A 94 31.28 -32.58 10.02
CA THR A 94 31.35 -33.81 10.85
C THR A 94 30.14 -34.76 10.74
N GLY A 95 29.26 -34.58 9.73
CA GLY A 95 28.16 -35.51 9.40
C GLY A 95 26.81 -35.20 10.09
N VAL A 96 25.74 -35.89 9.65
CA VAL A 96 24.33 -35.70 10.08
C VAL A 96 23.94 -36.69 11.20
N LYS A 97 23.22 -36.22 12.23
CA LYS A 97 22.42 -37.07 13.13
C LYS A 97 20.93 -36.73 12.95
N ASP A 98 20.10 -37.76 12.82
CA ASP A 98 18.67 -37.65 12.55
C ASP A 98 17.88 -37.04 13.72
N PHE A 99 17.04 -36.05 13.42
CA PHE A 99 15.90 -35.62 14.24
C PHE A 99 14.69 -35.26 13.34
N PRO A 100 13.45 -35.47 13.80
CA PRO A 100 12.25 -35.43 12.94
C PRO A 100 11.80 -33.99 12.61
N LEU A 101 11.33 -33.82 11.36
CA LEU A 101 10.72 -32.59 10.84
C LEU A 101 9.48 -32.17 11.65
N LEU A 102 9.42 -30.90 12.05
CA LEU A 102 8.21 -30.23 12.50
C LEU A 102 7.68 -29.38 11.32
N VAL A 103 6.55 -29.78 10.75
CA VAL A 103 5.84 -29.02 9.70
C VAL A 103 4.94 -28.00 10.41
N THR A 104 5.15 -26.71 10.17
CA THR A 104 4.23 -25.66 10.62
C THR A 104 3.32 -25.23 9.47
N ASP A 105 2.00 -25.29 9.72
CA ASP A 105 0.90 -24.91 8.82
C ASP A 105 1.05 -23.52 8.19
N ASN A 106 0.90 -23.45 6.86
CA ASN A 106 0.77 -22.22 6.08
C ASN A 106 -0.54 -21.49 6.43
N ARG A 107 -0.44 -20.30 7.04
CA ARG A 107 -1.54 -19.31 7.12
C ARG A 107 -1.11 -18.00 6.45
N PHE A 108 -1.46 -17.83 5.18
CA PHE A 108 -1.60 -16.53 4.52
C PHE A 108 -2.89 -16.58 3.68
N GLY A 109 -3.84 -15.69 3.99
CA GLY A 109 -5.13 -15.57 3.30
C GLY A 109 -5.05 -14.75 2.00
N PRO A 110 -6.07 -14.81 1.12
CA PRO A 110 -6.04 -14.15 -0.18
C PRO A 110 -6.61 -12.72 -0.12
N THR A 111 -5.82 -11.73 -0.53
CA THR A 111 -6.30 -10.39 -0.89
C THR A 111 -7.07 -10.42 -2.21
N HIS A 112 -8.29 -9.90 -2.20
CA HIS A 112 -9.21 -9.84 -3.33
C HIS A 112 -8.74 -8.83 -4.40
N ALA A 113 -8.60 -9.32 -5.65
CA ALA A 113 -8.54 -8.48 -6.85
C ALA A 113 -9.76 -8.82 -7.72
N TYR A 114 -10.66 -7.85 -7.93
CA TYR A 114 -11.81 -7.99 -8.83
C TYR A 114 -11.34 -7.91 -10.30
N ASN A 115 -11.42 -9.06 -10.98
CA ASN A 115 -11.49 -9.35 -12.42
C ASN A 115 -11.05 -8.28 -13.44
N GLN A 116 -10.03 -8.59 -14.28
CA GLN A 116 -10.17 -8.85 -15.73
C GLN A 116 -8.96 -9.66 -16.26
N HIS A 117 -9.24 -10.62 -17.17
CA HIS A 117 -8.36 -11.48 -17.98
C HIS A 117 -7.99 -12.91 -17.46
N PRO A 118 -8.29 -13.97 -18.26
CA PRO A 118 -7.86 -15.33 -17.98
C PRO A 118 -6.43 -15.51 -18.50
N ASN A 119 -5.48 -15.72 -17.58
CA ASN A 119 -4.19 -16.43 -17.73
C ASN A 119 -3.17 -15.84 -16.75
N ASN A 120 -3.18 -16.25 -15.49
CA ASN A 120 -2.04 -16.10 -14.58
C ASN A 120 -1.83 -17.39 -13.79
N ASN A 121 -0.64 -17.99 -13.96
CA ASN A 121 -0.16 -19.12 -13.16
C ASN A 121 0.28 -18.59 -11.79
N ALA A 122 -0.17 -19.23 -10.72
CA ALA A 122 0.29 -18.96 -9.36
C ALA A 122 1.78 -19.31 -9.18
N VAL A 123 2.53 -18.41 -8.55
CA VAL A 123 3.91 -18.67 -8.11
C VAL A 123 3.85 -19.39 -6.76
N THR A 124 4.45 -20.57 -6.66
CA THR A 124 4.62 -21.32 -5.41
C THR A 124 5.84 -20.75 -4.66
N ILE A 125 5.66 -20.33 -3.41
CA ILE A 125 6.76 -19.99 -2.50
C ILE A 125 7.25 -21.31 -1.88
N GLY A 126 8.54 -21.63 -2.06
CA GLY A 126 9.17 -22.87 -1.58
C GLY A 126 9.56 -22.83 -0.10
N ASP A 127 9.80 -24.01 0.47
CA ASP A 127 9.98 -24.31 1.89
C ASP A 127 11.12 -23.54 2.60
N LEU A 128 10.90 -23.18 3.87
CA LEU A 128 11.88 -22.58 4.78
C LEU A 128 12.82 -23.67 5.37
N LEU A 129 14.14 -23.50 5.19
CA LEU A 129 15.15 -24.35 5.83
C LEU A 129 15.74 -23.63 7.06
N PHE A 130 15.58 -24.23 8.25
CA PHE A 130 16.23 -23.75 9.48
C PHE A 130 17.55 -24.52 9.71
N VAL A 131 18.68 -23.81 9.80
CA VAL A 131 19.97 -24.42 10.12
C VAL A 131 20.38 -24.06 11.55
N TYR A 132 20.57 -25.07 12.41
CA TYR A 132 21.01 -24.91 13.79
C TYR A 132 22.54 -25.09 13.91
N CYS A 133 23.19 -24.22 14.68
CA CYS A 133 24.58 -24.38 15.09
C CYS A 133 24.65 -24.90 16.54
N GLU A 134 25.00 -26.18 16.72
CA GLU A 134 25.01 -26.84 18.05
C GLU A 134 26.12 -26.38 19.01
N THR A 135 26.99 -25.42 18.64
CA THR A 135 28.10 -25.00 19.52
C THR A 135 27.90 -23.65 20.20
N CYS A 136 26.85 -22.89 19.87
CA CYS A 136 26.50 -21.66 20.58
C CYS A 136 24.99 -21.61 20.82
N GLY A 137 24.52 -22.04 21.99
CA GLY A 137 23.09 -22.10 22.32
C GLY A 137 22.39 -20.74 22.49
N LYS A 138 22.36 -19.87 21.46
CA LYS A 138 21.53 -18.65 21.40
C LYS A 138 21.07 -18.31 19.96
N THR A 139 19.74 -18.28 19.79
CA THR A 139 18.86 -17.67 18.73
C THR A 139 19.09 -17.94 17.22
N PRO A 140 18.01 -18.17 16.43
CA PRO A 140 18.08 -18.60 15.02
C PRO A 140 18.30 -17.45 14.02
N HIS A 141 18.93 -17.75 12.88
CA HIS A 141 18.96 -16.90 11.68
C HIS A 141 17.99 -17.46 10.62
N VAL A 142 17.23 -16.59 9.95
CA VAL A 142 16.32 -16.95 8.84
C VAL A 142 17.02 -16.68 7.51
N VAL A 143 17.09 -17.69 6.65
CA VAL A 143 17.53 -17.53 5.25
C VAL A 143 16.36 -17.94 4.35
N ILE A 144 15.90 -17.03 3.51
CA ILE A 144 14.85 -17.30 2.51
C ILE A 144 15.56 -17.60 1.20
N CYS A 145 15.34 -18.78 0.63
CA CYS A 145 15.80 -19.11 -0.72
C CYS A 145 14.59 -19.19 -1.67
N SER A 146 14.54 -18.32 -2.67
CA SER A 146 13.63 -18.51 -3.81
C SER A 146 14.37 -19.18 -4.97
N GLY A 147 13.86 -20.32 -5.42
CA GLY A 147 14.40 -21.02 -6.58
C GLY A 147 13.84 -20.42 -7.87
N TYR A 148 14.69 -19.79 -8.68
CA TYR A 148 14.38 -19.59 -10.10
C TYR A 148 14.83 -20.84 -10.88
N GLY A 149 13.90 -21.41 -11.64
CA GLY A 149 14.18 -22.51 -12.57
C GLY A 149 15.10 -22.04 -13.69
N ASN A 150 16.41 -22.06 -13.42
CA ASN A 150 17.55 -22.17 -14.34
C ASN A 150 18.85 -21.93 -13.55
N GLY A 151 19.20 -22.88 -12.66
CA GLY A 151 20.57 -23.10 -12.18
C GLY A 151 21.34 -21.92 -11.55
N SER A 152 20.68 -20.85 -11.11
CA SER A 152 21.31 -19.69 -10.49
C SER A 152 20.66 -19.43 -9.14
N LEU A 153 21.44 -19.47 -8.06
CA LEU A 153 20.98 -19.17 -6.69
C LEU A 153 21.25 -17.69 -6.39
N LEU A 154 20.21 -16.95 -5.99
CA LEU A 154 20.35 -15.59 -5.46
C LEU A 154 20.16 -15.65 -3.94
N CYS A 155 21.23 -15.38 -3.18
CA CYS A 155 21.11 -15.16 -1.73
C CYS A 155 20.77 -13.68 -1.52
N VAL A 156 19.58 -13.39 -0.97
CA VAL A 156 19.19 -12.04 -0.58
C VAL A 156 19.28 -11.92 0.93
N TYR A 157 20.18 -11.07 1.41
CA TYR A 157 20.10 -10.52 2.76
C TYR A 157 19.11 -9.36 2.72
N GLY A 158 18.02 -9.45 3.48
CA GLY A 158 17.03 -8.38 3.52
C GLY A 158 17.53 -7.21 4.36
N HIS A 159 17.73 -6.05 3.72
CA HIS A 159 17.09 -4.79 4.10
C HIS A 159 17.14 -3.78 2.94
N ASN A 160 16.17 -2.85 2.98
CA ASN A 160 15.67 -1.88 2.00
C ASN A 160 16.60 -1.33 0.89
N TYR A 161 15.99 -1.14 -0.29
CA TYR A 161 16.47 -0.52 -1.53
C TYR A 161 17.59 0.53 -1.43
N ALA A 162 18.76 0.26 -2.01
CA ALA A 162 19.47 1.17 -2.93
C ALA A 162 20.72 0.50 -3.58
N GLN A 163 20.79 0.61 -4.91
CA GLN A 163 21.96 0.41 -5.80
C GLN A 163 22.56 -1.01 -5.95
N GLN A 164 22.24 -1.62 -7.10
CA GLN A 164 23.06 -2.67 -7.71
C GLN A 164 24.41 -2.11 -8.12
N ASN A 165 25.49 -2.54 -7.47
CA ASN A 165 26.82 -2.51 -8.07
C ASN A 165 27.20 -3.93 -8.49
N SER A 166 27.31 -4.14 -9.79
CA SER A 166 27.89 -5.33 -10.39
C SER A 166 29.39 -5.38 -10.06
N PHE A 167 29.80 -6.32 -9.23
CA PHE A 167 31.23 -6.65 -9.09
C PHE A 167 31.61 -7.68 -10.17
N SER A 168 32.40 -7.23 -11.15
CA SER A 168 33.17 -8.12 -12.02
C SER A 168 34.50 -8.45 -11.35
N LEU A 169 34.78 -9.74 -11.14
CA LEU A 169 36.14 -10.21 -10.82
C LEU A 169 36.91 -10.37 -12.14
N PRO A 170 38.16 -9.87 -12.26
CA PRO A 170 38.99 -10.16 -13.40
C PRO A 170 39.50 -11.60 -13.33
N ALA A 171 39.50 -12.28 -14.47
CA ALA A 171 40.06 -13.61 -14.63
C ALA A 171 41.59 -13.58 -14.47
N GLY A 172 42.10 -14.38 -13.52
CA GLY A 172 43.47 -14.91 -13.51
C GLY A 172 44.45 -14.25 -12.54
N ALA A 173 44.77 -14.94 -11.45
CA ALA A 173 46.11 -14.94 -10.87
C ALA A 173 46.32 -16.17 -9.97
N ASN A 174 47.36 -16.94 -10.31
CA ASN A 174 47.91 -18.06 -9.55
C ASN A 174 48.66 -17.58 -8.29
N GLU A 175 48.70 -18.49 -7.31
CA GLU A 175 49.76 -18.77 -6.32
C GLU A 175 50.38 -17.63 -5.45
N GLY A 176 50.25 -17.83 -4.12
CA GLY A 176 51.38 -17.71 -3.17
C GLY A 176 51.54 -16.41 -2.37
N GLY A 177 51.52 -16.52 -1.03
CA GLY A 177 52.21 -15.57 -0.13
C GLY A 177 51.40 -15.05 1.07
N HIS A 178 51.74 -15.53 2.27
CA HIS A 178 51.31 -15.00 3.57
C HIS A 178 51.78 -13.57 3.82
N VAL A 179 50.97 -12.71 4.47
CA VAL A 179 51.28 -11.98 5.72
C VAL A 179 49.94 -11.57 6.40
N GLY A 180 49.79 -11.83 7.69
CA GLY A 180 48.56 -11.58 8.45
C GLY A 180 48.49 -10.23 9.16
N HIS A 181 47.29 -9.87 9.62
CA HIS A 181 47.07 -9.02 10.80
C HIS A 181 45.78 -9.43 11.51
N GLN A 182 45.89 -9.54 12.84
CA GLN A 182 44.85 -9.93 13.80
C GLN A 182 43.74 -8.86 13.90
N PHE A 183 42.47 -9.27 13.91
CA PHE A 183 41.37 -8.46 14.42
C PHE A 183 40.90 -9.00 15.78
N SER A 184 40.95 -8.15 16.80
CA SER A 184 40.37 -8.38 18.13
C SER A 184 38.92 -7.89 18.12
N MET A 185 37.95 -8.79 18.23
CA MET A 185 36.55 -8.44 18.55
C MET A 185 36.36 -8.40 20.07
N ARG A 186 35.88 -7.27 20.62
CA ARG A 186 35.22 -7.24 21.94
C ARG A 186 33.71 -7.25 21.74
N TYR A 187 33.03 -8.14 22.46
CA TYR A 187 31.58 -8.26 22.53
C TYR A 187 30.99 -7.18 23.45
N LEU A 188 29.86 -6.58 23.03
CA LEU A 188 28.96 -5.83 23.91
C LEU A 188 27.72 -6.70 24.19
N ASP A 189 27.42 -6.89 25.47
CA ASP A 189 26.29 -7.66 26.01
C ASP A 189 25.04 -6.77 26.05
N LEU A 190 23.94 -7.18 25.39
CA LEU A 190 22.68 -6.44 25.28
C LEU A 190 21.56 -7.05 26.12
N SER A 191 21.87 -7.56 27.31
CA SER A 191 20.88 -8.24 28.15
C SER A 191 19.83 -7.34 28.81
N ASN A 192 19.92 -6.00 28.70
CA ASN A 192 18.95 -5.07 29.26
C ASN A 192 18.47 -4.05 28.21
N ALA A 193 17.44 -4.41 27.44
CA ALA A 193 16.71 -3.49 26.58
C ALA A 193 15.27 -3.35 27.10
N GLU A 194 15.07 -2.46 28.08
CA GLU A 194 13.76 -1.86 28.36
C GLU A 194 13.71 -0.50 27.63
N GLU A 195 12.58 -0.24 26.95
CA GLU A 195 12.21 1.02 26.29
C GLU A 195 13.20 1.65 25.29
N TYR A 196 13.11 1.29 24.01
CA TYR A 196 13.47 2.23 22.94
C TYR A 196 12.49 2.13 21.77
N ASN A 197 11.76 3.22 21.57
CA ASN A 197 11.13 3.62 20.31
C ASN A 197 12.11 3.41 19.15
N CYS A 198 11.69 2.64 18.14
CA CYS A 198 12.50 2.40 16.95
C CYS A 198 12.49 3.64 16.03
N GLU A 199 13.42 4.56 16.28
CA GLU A 199 13.81 5.58 15.31
C GLU A 199 15.02 5.11 14.46
N CYS A 200 15.08 5.62 13.23
CA CYS A 200 16.00 5.41 12.11
C CYS A 200 17.39 4.78 12.38
N SER A 201 17.80 3.92 11.45
CA SER A 201 19.16 3.40 11.16
C SER A 201 20.23 3.74 12.20
N VAL A 202 20.65 2.76 12.99
CA VAL A 202 21.73 2.92 13.97
C VAL A 202 23.07 3.09 13.23
N LEU A 203 23.52 4.33 13.06
CA LEU A 203 24.86 4.64 12.57
C LEU A 203 25.85 4.42 13.73
N PHE A 204 26.62 3.33 13.69
CA PHE A 204 27.44 2.92 14.83
C PHE A 204 28.60 3.89 15.14
N ASP A 205 28.97 4.76 14.19
CA ASP A 205 30.01 5.78 14.37
C ASP A 205 29.47 7.17 14.71
N VAL A 206 28.17 7.30 15.00
CA VAL A 206 27.54 8.54 15.47
C VAL A 206 27.11 8.35 16.93
N ASP A 207 27.92 8.85 17.86
CA ASP A 207 27.64 8.78 19.31
C ASP A 207 26.47 9.73 19.67
N LYS A 208 25.47 9.21 20.40
CA LYS A 208 24.32 9.96 20.91
C LYS A 208 24.71 11.14 21.80
N ALA A 209 25.86 11.06 22.48
CA ALA A 209 26.38 12.13 23.32
C ALA A 209 27.25 13.14 22.55
N ALA A 210 27.55 12.91 21.27
CA ALA A 210 28.38 13.82 20.49
C ALA A 210 27.63 15.11 20.14
N TRP A 211 28.34 16.24 20.16
CA TRP A 211 27.79 17.56 19.84
C TRP A 211 27.14 17.64 18.44
N TYR A 212 27.52 16.75 17.52
CA TYR A 212 27.04 16.72 16.16
C TYR A 212 25.90 15.72 15.91
N HIS A 213 25.48 14.96 16.93
CA HIS A 213 24.50 13.88 16.77
C HIS A 213 23.22 14.38 16.09
N GLU A 214 22.61 15.44 16.65
CA GLU A 214 21.36 16.00 16.12
C GLU A 214 21.53 16.51 14.69
N TYR A 215 22.62 17.23 14.41
CA TYR A 215 22.91 17.74 13.07
C TYR A 215 23.06 16.63 12.04
N VAL A 216 23.72 15.51 12.38
CA VAL A 216 23.89 14.37 11.48
C VAL A 216 22.54 13.70 11.19
N HIS A 217 21.73 13.46 12.22
CA HIS A 217 20.40 12.88 12.04
C HIS A 217 19.52 13.78 11.17
N GLU A 218 19.58 15.09 11.37
CA GLU A 218 18.74 16.03 10.63
C GLU A 218 19.11 16.11 9.13
N VAL A 219 20.40 16.21 8.78
CA VAL A 219 20.81 16.24 7.36
C VAL A 219 20.51 14.93 6.61
N LEU A 220 20.49 13.79 7.32
CA LEU A 220 20.13 12.49 6.76
C LEU A 220 18.61 12.39 6.56
N ASN A 221 17.81 12.80 7.55
CA ASN A 221 16.35 12.82 7.47
C ASN A 221 15.86 13.75 6.35
N LYS A 222 16.51 14.91 6.19
CA LYS A 222 16.27 15.85 5.08
C LYS A 222 16.82 15.35 3.73
N GLY A 223 17.57 14.24 3.69
CA GLY A 223 18.14 13.66 2.47
C GLY A 223 19.26 14.49 1.84
N LEU A 224 19.81 15.44 2.57
CA LEU A 224 20.84 16.37 2.09
C LEU A 224 22.20 15.67 2.00
N MET A 225 22.51 14.87 3.02
CA MET A 225 23.71 14.04 3.06
C MET A 225 23.30 12.56 3.10
N SER A 226 24.24 11.68 2.76
CA SER A 226 24.11 10.23 2.92
C SER A 226 25.28 9.71 3.75
N GLY A 227 25.14 8.54 4.37
CA GLY A 227 26.27 7.81 4.95
C GLY A 227 27.35 7.49 3.91
N VAL A 228 28.56 7.19 4.39
CA VAL A 228 29.61 6.58 3.53
C VAL A 228 29.34 5.09 3.30
N SER A 229 28.47 4.51 4.12
CA SER A 229 27.85 3.19 3.94
C SER A 229 26.49 3.17 4.64
N GLU A 230 25.77 2.05 4.56
CA GLU A 230 24.49 1.85 5.26
C GLU A 230 24.58 2.05 6.78
N TYR A 231 25.74 1.76 7.40
CA TYR A 231 25.91 1.77 8.86
C TYR A 231 26.92 2.80 9.37
N ARG A 232 27.48 3.64 8.49
CA ARG A 232 28.52 4.61 8.85
C ARG A 232 28.32 5.97 8.21
N PHE A 233 28.45 7.01 9.01
CA PHE A 233 28.49 8.40 8.55
C PHE A 233 29.90 8.91 8.27
N ASP A 234 30.93 8.37 8.96
CA ASP A 234 32.31 8.87 8.97
C ASP A 234 32.44 10.34 9.42
N PRO A 235 32.23 10.63 10.72
CA PRO A 235 32.16 12.00 11.25
C PRO A 235 33.34 12.92 10.88
N GLU A 236 34.56 12.40 10.97
CA GLU A 236 35.82 13.12 10.74
C GLU A 236 36.28 13.06 9.28
N GLY A 237 35.55 12.35 8.41
CA GLY A 237 35.82 12.30 6.98
C GLY A 237 35.77 13.69 6.36
N SER A 238 36.69 14.00 5.45
CA SER A 238 36.69 15.29 4.74
C SER A 238 35.64 15.31 3.63
N MET A 239 34.98 16.46 3.44
CA MET A 239 34.04 16.68 2.34
C MET A 239 34.76 17.11 1.07
N THR A 240 34.43 16.49 -0.06
CA THR A 240 34.95 16.88 -1.37
C THR A 240 34.13 18.01 -2.00
N ARG A 241 34.69 18.67 -3.01
CA ARG A 241 34.03 19.74 -3.78
C ARG A 241 32.73 19.26 -4.43
N ALA A 242 32.75 18.05 -5.01
CA ALA A 242 31.54 17.44 -5.57
C ALA A 242 30.48 17.20 -4.49
N MET A 243 30.87 16.67 -3.32
CA MET A 243 29.93 16.41 -2.23
C MET A 243 29.25 17.69 -1.74
N VAL A 244 30.00 18.76 -1.49
CA VAL A 244 29.43 20.05 -1.02
C VAL A 244 28.43 20.60 -2.02
N VAL A 245 28.76 20.57 -3.31
CA VAL A 245 27.89 21.09 -4.36
C VAL A 245 26.64 20.21 -4.55
N THR A 246 26.78 18.89 -4.48
CA THR A 246 25.63 17.98 -4.54
C THR A 246 24.67 18.18 -3.38
N VAL A 247 25.16 18.51 -2.18
CA VAL A 247 24.29 18.84 -1.05
C VAL A 247 23.45 20.08 -1.36
N LEU A 248 24.06 21.16 -1.86
CA LEU A 248 23.33 22.38 -2.24
C LEU A 248 22.37 22.14 -3.41
N TYR A 249 22.76 21.31 -4.37
CA TYR A 249 21.91 20.92 -5.50
C TYR A 249 20.67 20.15 -5.05
N ARG A 250 20.84 19.18 -4.13
CA ARG A 250 19.73 18.43 -3.51
C ARG A 250 18.83 19.35 -2.69
N TYR A 251 19.43 20.26 -1.94
CA TYR A 251 18.70 21.29 -1.20
C TYR A 251 17.83 22.15 -2.14
N ASN A 252 18.27 22.40 -3.36
CA ASN A 252 17.49 23.14 -4.37
C ASN A 252 16.52 22.27 -5.20
N TYR A 253 16.23 21.03 -4.78
CA TYR A 253 15.37 20.09 -5.51
C TYR A 253 15.91 19.67 -6.89
N GLU A 254 17.22 19.51 -6.98
CA GLU A 254 17.89 19.01 -8.18
C GLU A 254 17.46 19.76 -9.45
N PRO A 255 17.62 21.10 -9.49
CA PRO A 255 17.14 21.92 -10.59
C PRO A 255 17.73 21.47 -11.93
N GLN A 256 17.04 21.80 -13.02
CA GLN A 256 17.55 21.50 -14.35
C GLN A 256 18.89 22.22 -14.56
N ALA A 257 19.90 21.47 -14.99
CA ALA A 257 21.25 21.94 -15.23
C ALA A 257 21.61 21.73 -16.70
N LYS A 258 22.45 22.60 -17.27
CA LYS A 258 22.98 22.41 -18.62
C LYS A 258 24.12 21.39 -18.60
N ALA A 259 24.64 21.11 -19.80
CA ALA A 259 25.78 20.22 -19.97
C ALA A 259 27.01 20.70 -19.16
N PRO A 260 27.89 19.77 -18.74
CA PRO A 260 29.09 20.09 -17.97
C PRO A 260 29.95 21.15 -18.63
N THR A 261 30.39 22.13 -17.83
CA THR A 261 31.23 23.25 -18.29
C THR A 261 32.72 23.02 -18.06
N PHE A 262 33.10 22.06 -17.21
CA PHE A 262 34.49 21.72 -16.87
C PHE A 262 34.95 20.43 -17.56
N SER A 263 36.23 20.39 -17.93
CA SER A 263 36.85 19.30 -18.70
C SER A 263 37.05 17.98 -17.93
N ASP A 264 37.06 18.02 -16.60
CA ASP A 264 37.22 16.85 -15.72
C ASP A 264 35.91 16.40 -15.07
N ILE A 265 34.77 16.84 -15.62
CA ILE A 265 33.44 16.38 -15.23
C ILE A 265 32.90 15.45 -16.32
N GLU A 266 32.88 14.16 -16.00
CA GLU A 266 32.30 13.15 -16.89
C GLU A 266 30.76 13.24 -16.90
N PRO A 267 30.11 12.99 -18.06
CA PRO A 267 28.66 12.83 -18.12
C PRO A 267 28.16 11.71 -17.21
N TYR A 268 26.93 11.85 -16.68
CA TYR A 268 26.21 10.83 -15.91
C TYR A 268 26.82 10.41 -14.55
N GLN A 269 27.83 11.12 -14.04
CA GLN A 269 28.28 10.94 -12.65
C GLN A 269 27.24 11.51 -11.68
N TRP A 270 27.19 10.98 -10.45
CA TRP A 270 26.23 11.39 -9.42
C TRP A 270 26.30 12.88 -9.04
N TYR A 271 27.40 13.56 -9.34
CA TYR A 271 27.61 14.99 -9.11
C TYR A 271 27.53 15.85 -10.39
N THR A 272 27.40 15.25 -11.59
CA THR A 272 27.51 15.97 -12.86
C THR A 272 26.54 17.15 -12.95
N ASN A 273 25.25 16.91 -12.71
CA ASN A 273 24.22 17.95 -12.77
C ASN A 273 24.41 19.01 -11.69
N ALA A 274 24.80 18.59 -10.49
CA ALA A 274 25.06 19.48 -9.38
C ALA A 274 26.20 20.46 -9.69
N VAL A 275 27.32 19.96 -10.22
CA VAL A 275 28.48 20.78 -10.59
C VAL A 275 28.12 21.75 -11.73
N SER A 276 27.40 21.29 -12.76
CA SER A 276 26.93 22.16 -13.84
C SER A 276 26.05 23.29 -13.31
N TRP A 277 25.02 22.97 -12.53
CA TRP A 277 24.10 23.94 -11.95
C TRP A 277 24.84 24.96 -11.08
N ALA A 278 25.76 24.51 -10.22
CA ALA A 278 26.49 25.40 -9.33
C ALA A 278 27.46 26.32 -10.09
N ALA A 279 28.05 25.84 -11.18
CA ALA A 279 28.91 26.66 -12.03
C ALA A 279 28.09 27.74 -12.76
N GLU A 280 26.92 27.38 -13.29
CA GLU A 280 26.02 28.30 -14.00
C GLU A 280 25.52 29.43 -13.12
N ASN A 281 25.24 29.14 -11.84
CA ASN A 281 24.76 30.12 -10.87
C ASN A 281 25.90 30.87 -10.16
N GLY A 282 27.15 30.67 -10.57
CA GLY A 282 28.32 31.35 -9.99
C GLY A 282 28.66 30.91 -8.56
N ILE A 283 28.05 29.83 -8.07
CA ILE A 283 28.25 29.26 -6.73
C ILE A 283 29.67 28.70 -6.60
N VAL A 284 30.16 28.06 -7.67
CA VAL A 284 31.51 27.49 -7.73
C VAL A 284 32.26 27.92 -8.99
N GLY A 285 33.58 28.05 -8.86
CA GLY A 285 34.51 28.24 -9.98
C GLY A 285 35.46 27.05 -10.15
N GLY A 286 36.15 27.01 -11.29
CA GLY A 286 37.18 26.01 -11.57
C GLY A 286 38.49 26.27 -10.81
N VAL A 287 39.31 25.23 -10.67
CA VAL A 287 40.64 25.26 -10.04
C VAL A 287 41.77 25.63 -11.02
N GLY A 288 41.43 26.13 -12.22
CA GLY A 288 42.35 26.44 -13.31
C GLY A 288 42.34 25.39 -14.43
N ASN A 289 42.90 25.72 -15.60
CA ASN A 289 42.96 24.84 -16.79
C ASN A 289 41.61 24.19 -17.18
N ASN A 290 40.50 24.92 -16.98
CA ASN A 290 39.14 24.43 -17.21
C ASN A 290 38.77 23.15 -16.41
N ARG A 291 39.30 23.01 -15.19
CA ARG A 291 39.02 21.87 -14.28
C ARG A 291 38.23 22.29 -13.04
N PHE A 292 37.38 21.40 -12.53
CA PHE A 292 36.63 21.55 -11.28
C PHE A 292 37.29 20.84 -10.10
N ASP A 293 37.95 19.71 -10.32
CA ASP A 293 38.48 18.79 -9.29
C ASP A 293 37.40 18.24 -8.33
N PRO A 294 36.56 17.29 -8.77
CA PRO A 294 35.42 16.79 -7.97
C PRO A 294 35.84 16.06 -6.69
N SER A 295 37.03 15.45 -6.66
CA SER A 295 37.56 14.69 -5.52
C SER A 295 38.40 15.55 -4.56
N GLY A 296 38.65 16.82 -4.89
CA GLY A 296 39.42 17.72 -4.03
C GLY A 296 38.70 18.01 -2.72
N ASN A 297 39.40 17.88 -1.59
CA ASN A 297 38.86 18.22 -0.27
C ASN A 297 38.65 19.73 -0.14
N VAL A 298 37.54 20.12 0.48
CA VAL A 298 37.16 21.52 0.69
C VAL A 298 37.72 22.01 2.02
N THR A 299 38.48 23.10 1.99
CA THR A 299 38.90 23.82 3.20
C THR A 299 37.76 24.64 3.80
N ARG A 300 37.83 24.99 5.08
CA ARG A 300 36.81 25.80 5.76
C ARG A 300 36.57 27.15 5.10
N GLU A 301 37.63 27.81 4.62
CA GLU A 301 37.50 29.09 3.90
C GLU A 301 36.89 28.93 2.49
N GLN A 302 37.15 27.78 1.83
CA GLN A 302 36.47 27.45 0.57
C GLN A 302 34.99 27.13 0.79
N LEU A 303 34.64 26.40 1.85
CA LEU A 303 33.24 26.14 2.19
C LEU A 303 32.48 27.44 2.47
N ALA A 304 33.07 28.35 3.27
CA ALA A 304 32.49 29.66 3.53
C ALA A 304 32.24 30.44 2.24
N ALA A 305 33.21 30.44 1.32
CA ALA A 305 33.07 31.11 0.03
C ALA A 305 32.00 30.48 -0.88
N ILE A 306 31.85 29.15 -0.87
CA ILE A 306 30.79 28.46 -1.62
C ILE A 306 29.42 28.85 -1.07
N LEU A 307 29.25 28.82 0.26
CA LEU A 307 27.99 29.20 0.90
C LEU A 307 27.66 30.67 0.68
N TYR A 308 28.62 31.59 0.86
CA TYR A 308 28.43 33.03 0.59
C TYR A 308 27.93 33.29 -0.83
N ARG A 309 28.55 32.67 -1.84
CA ARG A 309 28.13 32.81 -3.24
C ARG A 309 26.76 32.18 -3.49
N TYR A 310 26.51 31.02 -2.90
CA TYR A 310 25.19 30.39 -2.95
C TYR A 310 24.11 31.31 -2.38
N THR A 311 24.31 31.84 -1.18
CA THR A 311 23.38 32.77 -0.52
C THR A 311 23.10 34.00 -1.38
N ALA A 312 24.14 34.64 -1.91
CA ALA A 312 24.02 35.77 -2.81
C ALA A 312 23.30 35.40 -4.12
N SER A 313 23.56 34.23 -4.70
CA SER A 313 22.89 33.74 -5.91
C SER A 313 21.40 33.48 -5.71
N MET A 314 20.99 33.15 -4.49
CA MET A 314 19.59 32.99 -4.10
C MET A 314 18.93 34.33 -3.70
N GLY A 315 19.63 35.46 -3.85
CA GLY A 315 19.09 36.80 -3.59
C GLY A 315 19.07 37.22 -2.12
N ASN A 316 19.74 36.48 -1.24
CA ASN A 316 19.78 36.77 0.19
C ASN A 316 20.85 37.81 0.54
N ASP A 317 20.60 38.59 1.60
CA ASP A 317 21.56 39.58 2.11
C ASP A 317 22.81 38.90 2.67
N CYS A 318 23.98 39.37 2.22
CA CYS A 318 25.28 38.89 2.67
C CYS A 318 26.13 40.02 3.28
N SER A 319 25.50 41.14 3.66
CA SER A 319 26.18 42.35 4.13
C SER A 319 26.75 42.25 5.56
N ALA A 320 26.29 41.27 6.35
CA ALA A 320 26.81 41.06 7.70
C ALA A 320 28.30 40.72 7.67
N ALA A 321 29.08 41.33 8.57
CA ALA A 321 30.52 41.11 8.65
C ALA A 321 31.00 41.17 10.11
N ALA A 322 31.62 40.09 10.58
CA ALA A 322 32.21 40.03 11.90
C ALA A 322 33.65 40.53 11.89
N ASP A 323 34.09 41.08 13.02
CA ASP A 323 35.51 41.28 13.26
C ASP A 323 36.17 39.94 13.61
N LEU A 324 37.09 39.48 12.76
CA LEU A 324 37.80 38.22 12.94
C LEU A 324 38.98 38.35 13.93
N SER A 325 39.28 39.54 14.46
CA SER A 325 40.41 39.77 15.37
C SER A 325 40.35 38.94 16.65
N ALA A 326 39.15 38.47 17.03
CA ALA A 326 38.93 37.56 18.15
C ALA A 326 39.54 36.16 17.94
N PHE A 327 39.93 35.80 16.70
CA PHE A 327 40.51 34.50 16.38
C PHE A 327 42.02 34.62 16.14
N SER A 328 42.79 33.82 16.90
CA SER A 328 44.26 33.87 16.92
C SER A 328 44.91 33.53 15.57
N ASP A 329 44.20 32.87 14.66
CA ASP A 329 44.67 32.48 13.34
C ASP A 329 43.97 33.20 12.18
N ALA A 330 43.22 34.29 12.45
CA ALA A 330 42.53 35.08 11.43
C ALA A 330 43.45 35.60 10.31
N VAL A 331 44.73 35.83 10.62
CA VAL A 331 45.76 36.22 9.62
C VAL A 331 45.99 35.16 8.54
N LYS A 332 45.62 33.90 8.79
CA LYS A 332 45.71 32.80 7.83
C LYS A 332 44.55 32.75 6.83
N VAL A 333 43.51 33.57 7.03
CA VAL A 333 42.39 33.65 6.08
C VAL A 333 42.88 34.30 4.79
N SER A 334 42.74 33.56 3.69
CA SER A 334 43.15 34.03 2.38
C SER A 334 42.41 35.33 2.00
N PRO A 335 43.08 36.29 1.32
CA PRO A 335 42.43 37.56 0.95
C PRO A 335 41.13 37.39 0.16
N TRP A 336 41.06 36.38 -0.72
CA TRP A 336 39.88 36.09 -1.54
C TRP A 336 38.70 35.50 -0.76
N ALA A 337 38.95 34.92 0.43
CA ALA A 337 37.93 34.28 1.26
C ALA A 337 37.52 35.16 2.45
N ARG A 338 38.17 36.31 2.65
CA ARG A 338 38.03 37.12 3.86
C ARG A 338 36.60 37.61 4.08
N GLU A 339 35.98 38.15 3.04
CA GLU A 339 34.59 38.63 3.10
C GLU A 339 33.63 37.49 3.46
N ALA A 340 33.73 36.35 2.77
CA ALA A 340 32.91 35.18 3.04
C ALA A 340 33.11 34.62 4.47
N MET A 341 34.34 34.64 4.99
CA MET A 341 34.63 34.22 6.36
C MET A 341 34.08 35.22 7.39
N GLN A 342 34.17 36.52 7.14
CA GLN A 342 33.58 37.55 8.00
C GLN A 342 32.07 37.41 8.07
N TRP A 343 31.42 37.18 6.93
CA TRP A 343 30.01 36.89 6.83
C TRP A 343 29.64 35.59 7.56
N ALA A 344 30.30 34.47 7.26
CA ALA A 344 29.95 33.19 7.87
C ALA A 344 30.09 33.18 9.40
N VAL A 345 31.03 33.96 9.94
CA VAL A 345 31.18 34.16 11.40
C VAL A 345 30.10 35.09 11.95
N ALA A 346 29.81 36.21 11.28
CA ALA A 346 28.73 37.12 11.70
C ALA A 346 27.38 36.41 11.76
N GLU A 347 27.16 35.51 10.80
CA GLU A 347 25.93 34.77 10.68
C GLU A 347 25.86 33.56 11.63
N GLY A 348 26.93 33.26 12.36
CA GLY A 348 26.99 32.11 13.29
C GLY A 348 27.09 30.75 12.60
N LEU A 349 27.30 30.73 11.28
CA LEU A 349 27.51 29.50 10.51
C LEU A 349 28.83 28.85 10.92
N ILE A 350 29.89 29.65 11.01
CA ILE A 350 31.23 29.20 11.42
C ILE A 350 31.59 29.81 12.78
N ASN A 351 31.55 28.98 13.81
CA ASN A 351 32.02 29.31 15.15
C ASN A 351 33.34 28.56 15.34
N GLY A 352 34.47 29.28 15.34
CA GLY A 352 35.81 28.67 15.50
C GLY A 352 35.91 27.76 16.74
N SER A 353 36.96 26.93 16.79
CA SER A 353 37.25 26.04 17.94
C SER A 353 38.47 26.55 18.69
N ASP A 354 38.38 26.66 20.01
CA ASP A 354 39.46 27.14 20.90
C ASP A 354 40.07 28.49 20.46
N GLY A 355 39.23 29.43 20.01
CA GLY A 355 39.67 30.74 19.53
C GLY A 355 40.42 30.70 18.19
N LYS A 356 40.21 29.67 17.36
CA LYS A 356 40.76 29.52 16.01
C LYS A 356 39.70 29.20 14.96
N LEU A 357 39.80 29.78 13.77
CA LEU A 357 38.92 29.53 12.63
C LEU A 357 39.36 28.32 11.79
N LEU A 358 40.67 28.02 11.80
CA LEU A 358 41.32 26.98 11.00
C LEU A 358 41.00 27.09 9.49
N PRO A 359 41.20 28.25 8.84
CA PRO A 359 40.68 28.50 7.49
C PRO A 359 41.17 27.50 6.44
N GLY A 360 42.44 27.06 6.51
CA GLY A 360 43.01 26.06 5.61
C GLY A 360 42.79 24.60 6.03
N GLY A 361 42.12 24.34 7.16
CA GLY A 361 41.75 22.98 7.56
C GLY A 361 40.62 22.44 6.69
N PHE A 362 40.63 21.13 6.39
CA PHE A 362 39.54 20.51 5.65
C PHE A 362 38.25 20.48 6.48
N ALA A 363 37.12 20.76 5.83
CA ALA A 363 35.81 20.68 6.44
C ALA A 363 35.40 19.21 6.61
N THR A 364 35.21 18.78 7.85
CA THR A 364 34.75 17.42 8.15
C THR A 364 33.25 17.29 7.89
N ARG A 365 32.76 16.06 7.70
CA ARG A 365 31.36 15.78 7.40
C ARG A 365 30.41 16.27 8.49
N THR A 366 30.78 16.16 9.77
CA THR A 366 30.00 16.71 10.89
C THR A 366 30.02 18.23 10.95
N GLN A 367 31.16 18.86 10.66
CA GLN A 367 31.24 20.32 10.57
C GLN A 367 30.35 20.84 9.44
N VAL A 368 30.35 20.18 8.28
CA VAL A 368 29.47 20.54 7.18
C VAL A 368 28.00 20.30 7.54
N ALA A 369 27.65 19.18 8.17
CA ALA A 369 26.29 18.93 8.63
C ALA A 369 25.78 20.04 9.57
N ALA A 370 26.58 20.41 10.58
CA ALA A 370 26.23 21.46 11.52
C ALA A 370 26.11 22.85 10.86
N ILE A 371 27.02 23.18 9.93
CA ILE A 371 26.96 24.43 9.18
C ILE A 371 25.71 24.48 8.30
N LEU A 372 25.35 23.37 7.65
CA LEU A 372 24.16 23.28 6.80
C LEU A 372 22.87 23.44 7.59
N ILE A 373 22.74 22.79 8.75
CA ILE A 373 21.53 22.97 9.58
C ILE A 373 21.40 24.42 10.03
N ARG A 374 22.46 25.04 10.56
CA ARG A 374 22.44 26.47 10.92
C ARG A 374 22.13 27.37 9.73
N TYR A 375 22.63 27.01 8.55
CA TYR A 375 22.34 27.72 7.32
C TYR A 375 20.85 27.63 6.99
N ILE A 376 20.25 26.44 7.06
CA ILE A 376 18.84 26.19 6.78
C ILE A 376 17.95 26.93 7.80
N GLU A 377 18.27 26.82 9.09
CA GLU A 377 17.56 27.53 10.16
C GLU A 377 17.56 29.05 9.95
N LYS A 378 18.65 29.59 9.40
CA LYS A 378 18.85 31.04 9.27
C LYS A 378 18.36 31.60 7.94
N PHE A 379 18.60 30.88 6.85
CA PHE A 379 18.40 31.34 5.48
C PHE A 379 17.40 30.48 4.71
N GLY A 380 16.60 29.64 5.39
CA GLY A 380 15.59 28.74 4.81
C GLY A 380 15.05 29.28 3.49
N VAL A 381 15.53 28.68 2.39
CA VAL A 381 15.39 29.30 1.08
C VAL A 381 14.05 28.88 0.53
N ILE A 382 13.15 29.84 0.31
CA ILE A 382 11.90 29.57 -0.38
C ILE A 382 12.27 29.18 -1.82
N ALA A 383 12.09 27.91 -2.15
CA ALA A 383 12.34 27.38 -3.49
C ALA A 383 11.26 27.87 -4.47
N THR A 384 10.03 27.97 -4.00
CA THR A 384 8.88 28.45 -4.76
C THR A 384 7.72 28.80 -3.82
N SER A 385 6.78 29.60 -4.30
CA SER A 385 5.59 30.02 -3.55
C SER A 385 4.46 30.37 -4.52
N GLY A 386 3.24 30.46 -4.02
CA GLY A 386 2.08 30.88 -4.81
C GLY A 386 0.85 31.15 -3.96
N ALA A 387 -0.23 31.57 -4.59
CA ALA A 387 -1.53 31.68 -3.92
C ALA A 387 -2.17 30.29 -3.74
N CYS A 388 -2.90 30.11 -2.63
CA CYS A 388 -3.75 28.93 -2.39
C CYS A 388 -5.14 29.31 -1.85
N GLY A 389 -5.47 30.59 -1.79
CA GLY A 389 -6.76 31.14 -1.41
C GLY A 389 -6.79 32.64 -1.68
N ASP A 390 -7.95 33.28 -1.52
CA ASP A 390 -8.11 34.72 -1.80
C ASP A 390 -7.14 35.60 -0.99
N ASN A 391 -6.82 35.18 0.24
CA ASN A 391 -5.83 35.83 1.11
C ASN A 391 -4.88 34.82 1.77
N ALA A 392 -4.78 33.60 1.22
CA ALA A 392 -3.90 32.54 1.71
C ALA A 392 -2.83 32.23 0.65
N THR A 393 -1.61 32.01 1.12
CA THR A 393 -0.45 31.71 0.28
C THR A 393 0.27 30.48 0.79
N TRP A 394 0.98 29.82 -0.11
CA TRP A 394 1.88 28.73 0.23
C TRP A 394 3.31 29.10 -0.15
N SER A 395 4.27 28.61 0.62
CA SER A 395 5.69 28.66 0.28
C SER A 395 6.31 27.30 0.55
N LEU A 396 7.19 26.84 -0.34
CA LEU A 396 7.97 25.63 -0.15
C LEU A 396 9.42 26.02 0.05
N SER A 397 9.93 25.76 1.25
CA SER A 397 11.34 25.88 1.55
C SER A 397 12.12 24.73 0.92
N CYS A 398 13.38 24.96 0.57
CA CYS A 398 14.33 23.99 0.03
C CYS A 398 14.53 22.73 0.91
N ASP A 399 14.17 22.80 2.19
CA ASP A 399 14.28 21.67 3.12
C ASP A 399 13.08 20.70 3.11
N GLY A 400 12.09 20.93 2.24
CA GLY A 400 10.86 20.14 2.16
C GLY A 400 9.70 20.70 2.98
N THR A 401 9.88 21.83 3.66
CA THR A 401 8.81 22.43 4.47
C THR A 401 7.89 23.30 3.61
N MET A 402 6.66 22.84 3.40
CA MET A 402 5.59 23.67 2.86
C MET A 402 4.90 24.41 4.00
N THR A 403 4.88 25.74 3.94
CA THR A 403 4.17 26.59 4.88
C THR A 403 2.96 27.21 4.18
N ILE A 404 1.77 26.99 4.72
CA ILE A 404 0.54 27.67 4.34
C ILE A 404 0.31 28.81 5.34
N SER A 405 0.20 30.02 4.84
CA SER A 405 0.11 31.25 5.62
C SER A 405 -0.97 32.18 5.08
N GLY A 406 -1.31 33.23 5.82
CA GLY A 406 -2.27 34.24 5.38
C GLY A 406 -3.58 34.16 6.17
N GLN A 407 -4.70 34.50 5.53
CA GLN A 407 -6.00 34.60 6.19
C GLN A 407 -7.09 33.89 5.38
N GLY A 408 -7.98 33.19 6.08
CA GLY A 408 -9.17 32.57 5.50
C GLY A 408 -8.93 31.17 4.94
N ALA A 409 -9.81 30.75 4.02
CA ALA A 409 -9.84 29.40 3.49
C ALA A 409 -8.88 29.22 2.30
N MET A 410 -8.35 28.01 2.16
CA MET A 410 -7.77 27.56 0.90
C MET A 410 -8.86 27.25 -0.14
N TRP A 411 -8.51 27.29 -1.42
CA TRP A 411 -9.40 26.85 -2.49
C TRP A 411 -9.47 25.32 -2.57
N ASP A 412 -10.69 24.81 -2.83
CA ASP A 412 -10.98 23.38 -2.84
C ASP A 412 -10.63 22.70 -4.17
N ASN A 413 -10.81 23.38 -5.31
CA ASN A 413 -10.64 22.75 -6.62
C ASN A 413 -9.33 23.16 -7.29
N PHE A 414 -8.75 22.21 -8.01
CA PHE A 414 -7.59 22.46 -8.86
C PHE A 414 -7.82 23.62 -9.85
N SER A 415 -9.04 23.78 -10.38
CA SER A 415 -9.38 24.85 -11.32
C SER A 415 -9.31 26.26 -10.76
N ASP A 416 -9.27 26.40 -9.43
CA ASP A 416 -9.36 27.69 -8.75
C ASP A 416 -7.99 28.36 -8.62
N TYR A 417 -6.91 27.58 -8.83
CA TYR A 417 -5.54 28.06 -8.75
C TYR A 417 -5.11 28.75 -10.07
N PRO A 418 -4.40 29.90 -10.00
CA PRO A 418 -3.83 30.56 -11.17
C PRO A 418 -2.84 29.68 -11.94
N GLU A 419 -2.79 29.85 -13.27
CA GLU A 419 -1.91 29.07 -14.14
C GLU A 419 -0.44 29.21 -13.73
N GLY A 420 0.17 28.11 -13.28
CA GLY A 420 1.57 28.05 -12.86
C GLY A 420 1.84 28.25 -11.37
N GLU A 421 0.83 28.57 -10.55
CA GLU A 421 0.98 28.82 -9.11
C GLU A 421 0.61 27.64 -8.20
N HIS A 422 0.33 26.48 -8.79
CA HIS A 422 -0.05 25.30 -8.02
C HIS A 422 1.16 24.58 -7.42
N TRP A 423 1.03 24.17 -6.16
CA TRP A 423 2.06 23.42 -5.43
C TRP A 423 2.19 21.94 -5.84
N TYR A 424 1.24 21.36 -6.60
CA TYR A 424 1.24 19.91 -6.92
C TYR A 424 2.50 19.46 -7.68
N LYS A 425 3.11 20.34 -8.48
CA LYS A 425 4.36 20.02 -9.20
C LYS A 425 5.50 19.73 -8.23
N GLN A 426 5.35 20.17 -6.98
CA GLN A 426 6.29 19.98 -5.90
C GLN A 426 5.85 18.92 -4.87
N ALA A 427 4.73 18.22 -5.08
CA ALA A 427 4.19 17.23 -4.13
C ALA A 427 5.23 16.17 -3.68
N ASN A 428 6.09 15.72 -4.59
CA ASN A 428 7.16 14.76 -4.30
C ASN A 428 8.23 15.28 -3.32
N PHE A 429 8.27 16.58 -3.09
CA PHE A 429 9.30 17.24 -2.29
C PHE A 429 8.80 17.71 -0.93
N ILE A 430 7.50 17.77 -0.74
CA ILE A 430 6.89 18.20 0.53
C ILE A 430 7.10 17.09 1.56
N ARG A 431 7.86 17.42 2.61
CA ARG A 431 8.19 16.53 3.74
C ARG A 431 7.48 16.97 5.02
N SER A 432 7.38 18.27 5.23
CA SER A 432 6.70 18.87 6.37
C SER A 432 5.66 19.85 5.87
N LEU A 433 4.44 19.78 6.42
CA LEU A 433 3.39 20.76 6.18
C LEU A 433 3.13 21.53 7.46
N ILE A 434 3.33 22.84 7.41
CA ILE A 434 3.01 23.78 8.49
C ILE A 434 1.86 24.67 8.00
N VAL A 435 0.79 24.74 8.78
CA VAL A 435 -0.33 25.67 8.53
C VAL A 435 -0.34 26.68 9.66
N GLU A 436 -0.06 27.94 9.32
CA GLU A 436 0.05 29.05 10.27
C GLU A 436 -1.31 29.58 10.72
N ASP A 437 -1.27 30.39 11.79
CA ASP A 437 -2.44 31.06 12.34
C ASP A 437 -3.07 32.02 11.32
N GLY A 438 -4.40 32.04 11.28
CA GLY A 438 -5.21 32.82 10.35
C GLY A 438 -5.81 32.02 9.20
N VAL A 439 -5.24 30.85 8.86
CA VAL A 439 -5.84 29.93 7.89
C VAL A 439 -7.01 29.21 8.56
N SER A 440 -8.21 29.31 7.99
CA SER A 440 -9.45 28.76 8.57
C SER A 440 -9.82 27.38 8.03
N THR A 441 -9.45 27.09 6.78
CA THR A 441 -9.79 25.83 6.10
C THR A 441 -8.57 25.34 5.35
N LEU A 442 -8.18 24.10 5.61
CA LEU A 442 -7.12 23.39 4.89
C LEU A 442 -7.76 22.41 3.92
N SER A 443 -7.74 22.73 2.64
CA SER A 443 -8.38 21.93 1.58
C SER A 443 -7.54 21.94 0.30
N GLY A 444 -8.04 21.28 -0.75
CA GLY A 444 -7.36 21.22 -2.04
C GLY A 444 -6.09 20.36 -2.05
N LEU A 445 -5.76 19.68 -0.94
CA LEU A 445 -4.63 18.75 -0.82
C LEU A 445 -4.95 17.33 -1.33
N THR A 446 -5.86 17.18 -2.30
CA THR A 446 -6.36 15.87 -2.76
C THR A 446 -5.35 15.04 -3.56
N GLU A 447 -4.16 15.58 -3.81
CA GLU A 447 -3.07 14.91 -4.51
C GLU A 447 -2.21 14.10 -3.54
N VAL A 448 -1.66 12.98 -4.02
CA VAL A 448 -0.75 12.14 -3.24
C VAL A 448 0.48 12.95 -2.84
N LEU A 449 0.79 12.97 -1.54
CA LEU A 449 1.99 13.60 -0.96
C LEU A 449 2.98 12.51 -0.51
N PRO A 450 3.73 11.88 -1.46
CA PRO A 450 4.45 10.64 -1.18
C PRO A 450 5.63 10.81 -0.21
N SER A 451 6.14 12.03 -0.05
CA SER A 451 7.27 12.35 0.82
C SER A 451 6.86 12.98 2.15
N LEU A 452 5.57 13.25 2.38
CA LEU A 452 5.08 13.91 3.58
C LEU A 452 5.29 13.02 4.79
N GLN A 453 5.89 13.59 5.84
CA GLN A 453 6.27 12.91 7.08
C GLN A 453 5.55 13.50 8.28
N GLU A 454 5.33 14.82 8.28
CA GLU A 454 4.67 15.51 9.36
C GLU A 454 3.70 16.61 8.89
N VAL A 455 2.63 16.80 9.66
CA VAL A 455 1.67 17.88 9.50
C VAL A 455 1.50 18.59 10.84
N ARG A 456 1.58 19.93 10.84
CA ARG A 456 1.37 20.78 12.00
C ARG A 456 0.41 21.90 11.65
N MET A 457 -0.74 21.94 12.29
CA MET A 457 -1.77 22.97 12.04
C MET A 457 -1.92 23.90 13.23
N ALA A 458 -2.06 25.19 12.97
CA ALA A 458 -2.51 26.16 13.95
C ALA A 458 -3.98 25.95 14.33
N ASP A 459 -4.36 26.43 15.51
CA ASP A 459 -5.72 26.28 16.04
C ASP A 459 -6.76 27.10 15.26
N SER A 460 -6.37 28.07 14.41
CA SER A 460 -7.31 28.78 13.53
C SER A 460 -7.97 27.88 12.49
N VAL A 461 -7.39 26.71 12.20
CA VAL A 461 -7.95 25.77 11.22
C VAL A 461 -9.18 25.10 11.83
N GLU A 462 -10.35 25.45 11.31
CA GLU A 462 -11.65 24.94 11.77
C GLU A 462 -12.16 23.79 10.90
N GLN A 463 -11.64 23.65 9.67
CA GLN A 463 -12.12 22.68 8.68
C GLN A 463 -10.98 22.04 7.88
N LEU A 464 -11.15 20.76 7.57
CA LEU A 464 -10.29 19.99 6.67
C LEU A 464 -11.06 19.59 5.40
N GLY A 465 -10.37 19.54 4.27
CA GLY A 465 -10.90 19.01 3.02
C GLY A 465 -10.92 17.48 2.99
N THR A 466 -11.92 16.93 2.30
CA THR A 466 -12.00 15.51 1.94
C THR A 466 -10.72 15.07 1.21
N TYR A 467 -10.17 13.91 1.60
CA TYR A 467 -8.96 13.32 1.02
C TYR A 467 -7.66 14.13 1.15
N SER A 468 -7.58 15.11 2.05
CA SER A 468 -6.42 16.04 2.15
C SER A 468 -5.04 15.40 2.39
N PHE A 469 -4.98 14.20 2.98
CA PHE A 469 -3.72 13.47 3.20
C PHE A 469 -3.83 12.02 2.70
N MET A 470 -4.68 11.78 1.69
CA MET A 470 -4.81 10.46 1.09
C MET A 470 -3.46 9.98 0.54
N ASP A 471 -3.16 8.71 0.78
CA ASP A 471 -1.97 8.01 0.34
C ASP A 471 -0.68 8.79 0.64
N ALA A 472 -0.53 9.32 1.86
CA ALA A 472 0.73 9.84 2.37
C ALA A 472 1.49 8.72 3.12
N PRO A 473 2.19 7.79 2.42
CA PRO A 473 2.74 6.56 3.01
C PRO A 473 3.85 6.81 4.03
N ASN A 474 4.43 8.01 4.04
CA ASN A 474 5.49 8.39 4.96
C ASN A 474 5.00 9.21 6.17
N LEU A 475 3.72 9.61 6.19
CA LEU A 475 3.16 10.44 7.25
C LEU A 475 3.10 9.65 8.55
N HIS A 476 3.85 10.12 9.55
CA HIS A 476 3.92 9.47 10.86
C HIS A 476 3.54 10.40 12.01
N THR A 477 3.63 11.72 11.82
CA THR A 477 3.31 12.72 12.85
C THR A 477 2.23 13.68 12.35
N VAL A 478 1.10 13.76 13.06
CA VAL A 478 0.02 14.72 12.75
C VAL A 478 -0.36 15.48 14.01
N ARG A 479 -0.32 16.82 13.93
CA ARG A 479 -0.87 17.72 14.96
C ARG A 479 -2.04 18.48 14.37
N LEU A 480 -3.23 18.08 14.80
CA LEU A 480 -4.51 18.65 14.42
C LEU A 480 -4.80 19.92 15.20
N SER A 481 -5.61 20.81 14.62
CA SER A 481 -6.19 21.94 15.36
C SER A 481 -7.13 21.44 16.46
N LYS A 482 -7.07 22.07 17.63
CA LYS A 482 -7.92 21.70 18.77
C LYS A 482 -9.39 22.07 18.62
N PHE A 483 -9.75 22.83 17.57
CA PHE A 483 -11.12 23.29 17.31
C PHE A 483 -11.80 22.53 16.17
N LEU A 484 -11.12 21.58 15.52
CA LEU A 484 -11.73 20.74 14.49
C LEU A 484 -12.93 19.98 15.03
N THR A 485 -14.05 20.05 14.32
CA THR A 485 -15.29 19.33 14.68
C THR A 485 -15.47 18.04 13.89
N GLU A 486 -14.72 17.85 12.81
CA GLU A 486 -14.85 16.66 11.95
C GLU A 486 -13.53 16.28 11.27
N ILE A 487 -13.33 14.98 11.07
CA ILE A 487 -12.35 14.43 10.13
C ILE A 487 -13.12 13.98 8.90
N PRO A 488 -12.91 14.60 7.72
CA PRO A 488 -13.70 14.37 6.51
C PRO A 488 -13.35 13.02 5.84
N ASN A 489 -14.12 12.67 4.81
CA ASN A 489 -13.97 11.40 4.11
C ASN A 489 -12.53 11.19 3.62
N GLY A 490 -11.98 10.01 3.88
CA GLY A 490 -10.65 9.56 3.47
C GLY A 490 -9.48 10.50 3.78
N CYS A 491 -9.61 11.38 4.78
CA CYS A 491 -8.62 12.41 5.09
C CYS A 491 -7.21 11.86 5.26
N PHE A 492 -7.05 10.73 5.96
CA PHE A 492 -5.79 10.01 6.21
C PHE A 492 -5.79 8.60 5.61
N ASN A 493 -6.62 8.36 4.58
CA ASN A 493 -6.66 7.05 3.91
C ASN A 493 -5.26 6.71 3.38
N GLY A 494 -4.77 5.48 3.60
CA GLY A 494 -3.48 5.01 3.09
C GLY A 494 -2.24 5.56 3.82
N CYS A 495 -2.41 6.30 4.93
CA CYS A 495 -1.30 6.78 5.76
C CYS A 495 -0.65 5.63 6.56
N ALA A 496 -0.02 4.69 5.87
CA ALA A 496 0.40 3.40 6.42
C ALA A 496 1.43 3.48 7.56
N LYS A 497 2.19 4.56 7.68
CA LYS A 497 3.17 4.79 8.77
C LYS A 497 2.62 5.61 9.95
N LEU A 498 1.36 6.02 9.91
CA LEU A 498 0.74 6.77 10.99
C LEU A 498 0.55 5.85 12.20
N THR A 499 1.31 6.09 13.27
CA THR A 499 1.32 5.23 14.47
C THR A 499 0.40 5.73 15.57
N SER A 500 0.19 7.04 15.65
CA SER A 500 -0.70 7.69 16.62
C SER A 500 -1.18 9.03 16.08
N VAL A 501 -2.41 9.42 16.46
CA VAL A 501 -2.97 10.75 16.20
C VAL A 501 -3.67 11.21 17.47
N GLU A 502 -3.38 12.42 17.92
CA GLU A 502 -4.15 13.07 18.99
C GLU A 502 -5.39 13.71 18.36
N LEU A 503 -6.56 13.15 18.64
CA LEU A 503 -7.83 13.69 18.19
C LEU A 503 -8.30 14.80 19.16
N PRO A 504 -8.82 15.93 18.65
CA PRO A 504 -9.20 17.05 19.50
C PRO A 504 -10.51 16.80 20.26
N ASP A 505 -10.61 17.33 21.48
CA ASP A 505 -11.80 17.19 22.33
C ASP A 505 -13.07 17.80 21.73
N SER A 506 -12.96 18.68 20.73
CA SER A 506 -14.09 19.24 19.99
C SER A 506 -14.69 18.30 18.94
N LEU A 507 -13.99 17.24 18.57
CA LEU A 507 -14.32 16.39 17.42
C LEU A 507 -15.66 15.66 17.60
N LYS A 508 -16.57 15.87 16.67
CA LYS A 508 -17.93 15.29 16.65
C LYS A 508 -18.06 14.12 15.69
N LYS A 509 -17.35 14.14 14.56
CA LYS A 509 -17.52 13.14 13.50
C LYS A 509 -16.20 12.67 12.93
N ILE A 510 -16.10 11.38 12.68
CA ILE A 510 -15.08 10.77 11.81
C ILE A 510 -15.83 10.17 10.63
N HIS A 511 -15.59 10.71 9.43
CA HIS A 511 -16.30 10.29 8.22
C HIS A 511 -15.72 9.01 7.60
N GLY A 512 -16.33 8.55 6.52
CA GLY A 512 -15.99 7.30 5.88
C GLY A 512 -14.57 7.27 5.33
N ASP A 513 -13.94 6.10 5.38
CA ASP A 513 -12.54 5.85 4.98
C ASP A 513 -11.49 6.75 5.67
N ALA A 514 -11.83 7.57 6.66
CA ALA A 514 -11.00 8.66 7.18
C ALA A 514 -9.58 8.23 7.61
N PHE A 515 -9.44 7.05 8.21
CA PHE A 515 -8.18 6.43 8.62
C PHE A 515 -7.98 5.06 7.96
N LYS A 516 -8.69 4.77 6.87
CA LYS A 516 -8.57 3.48 6.18
C LYS A 516 -7.12 3.20 5.80
N GLY A 517 -6.64 1.97 5.99
CA GLY A 517 -5.28 1.58 5.62
C GLY A 517 -4.16 2.23 6.46
N CYS A 518 -4.48 2.90 7.58
CA CYS A 518 -3.50 3.31 8.59
C CYS A 518 -2.96 2.08 9.35
N SER A 519 -2.28 1.19 8.62
CA SER A 519 -1.93 -0.16 9.07
C SER A 519 -0.92 -0.20 10.22
N SER A 520 -0.20 0.89 10.50
CA SER A 520 0.68 1.02 11.67
C SER A 520 -0.01 1.64 12.90
N LEU A 521 -1.27 2.07 12.80
CA LEU A 521 -2.00 2.69 13.91
C LEU A 521 -2.32 1.63 14.96
N GLN A 522 -1.67 1.71 16.13
CA GLN A 522 -1.79 0.66 17.16
C GLN A 522 -2.86 0.95 18.21
N ARG A 523 -2.99 2.22 18.60
CA ARG A 523 -3.94 2.71 19.60
C ARG A 523 -4.43 4.08 19.17
N LEU A 524 -5.70 4.35 19.43
CA LEU A 524 -6.32 5.64 19.18
C LEU A 524 -7.28 5.95 20.33
N THR A 525 -7.12 7.12 20.93
CA THR A 525 -8.06 7.61 21.94
C THR A 525 -9.14 8.43 21.24
N LEU A 526 -10.38 7.97 21.29
CA LEU A 526 -11.52 8.70 20.75
C LEU A 526 -12.02 9.74 21.77
N PRO A 527 -12.31 10.99 21.34
CA PRO A 527 -12.76 12.02 22.26
C PRO A 527 -14.20 11.75 22.72
N GLY A 528 -14.52 12.08 23.98
CA GLY A 528 -15.84 11.84 24.57
C GLY A 528 -16.99 12.62 23.91
N SER A 529 -16.65 13.61 23.09
CA SER A 529 -17.58 14.45 22.34
C SER A 529 -18.02 13.85 20.99
N LEU A 530 -17.37 12.75 20.56
CA LEU A 530 -17.62 12.08 19.29
C LEU A 530 -18.98 11.41 19.28
N VAL A 531 -19.77 11.68 18.22
CA VAL A 531 -21.14 11.16 18.06
C VAL A 531 -21.30 10.21 16.88
N TYR A 532 -20.36 10.20 15.93
CA TYR A 532 -20.48 9.44 14.68
C TYR A 532 -19.12 8.92 14.18
N ILE A 533 -19.09 7.65 13.77
CA ILE A 533 -18.00 6.99 13.06
C ILE A 533 -18.55 6.40 11.75
N GLY A 534 -18.02 6.86 10.62
CA GLY A 534 -18.51 6.56 9.28
C GLY A 534 -18.00 5.25 8.67
N PRO A 535 -18.52 4.88 7.48
CA PRO A 535 -18.24 3.59 6.86
C PRO A 535 -16.76 3.41 6.56
N ASN A 536 -16.19 2.24 6.83
CA ASN A 536 -14.75 1.98 6.64
C ASN A 536 -13.79 2.97 7.35
N ALA A 537 -14.25 3.78 8.32
CA ALA A 537 -13.44 4.84 8.92
C ALA A 537 -12.06 4.37 9.41
N PHE A 538 -11.97 3.16 9.96
CA PHE A 538 -10.74 2.50 10.40
C PHE A 538 -10.50 1.16 9.67
N ALA A 539 -11.08 0.95 8.50
CA ALA A 539 -10.86 -0.28 7.74
C ALA A 539 -9.36 -0.50 7.46
N ASP A 540 -8.91 -1.75 7.45
CA ASP A 540 -7.51 -2.13 7.20
C ASP A 540 -6.48 -1.52 8.17
N CYS A 541 -6.90 -1.01 9.34
CA CYS A 541 -6.02 -0.65 10.45
C CYS A 541 -5.54 -1.93 11.18
N SER A 542 -4.76 -2.75 10.48
CA SER A 542 -4.41 -4.11 10.90
C SER A 542 -3.59 -4.20 12.19
N SER A 543 -2.91 -3.14 12.61
CA SER A 543 -2.19 -3.08 13.89
C SER A 543 -3.03 -2.55 15.07
N LEU A 544 -4.28 -2.11 14.85
CA LEU A 544 -5.12 -1.54 15.89
C LEU A 544 -5.55 -2.63 16.88
N GLN A 545 -5.01 -2.60 18.09
CA GLN A 545 -5.19 -3.67 19.08
C GLN A 545 -6.39 -3.44 20.00
N GLU A 546 -6.63 -2.18 20.35
CA GLU A 546 -7.70 -1.76 21.25
C GLU A 546 -8.24 -0.41 20.81
N ILE A 547 -9.55 -0.26 20.88
CA ILE A 547 -10.23 1.03 20.76
C ILE A 547 -11.42 1.08 21.70
N GLN A 548 -11.52 2.19 22.44
CA GLN A 548 -12.63 2.43 23.35
C GLN A 548 -13.60 3.41 22.69
N LEU A 549 -14.80 2.93 22.39
CA LEU A 549 -15.87 3.76 21.86
C LEU A 549 -16.42 4.66 23.00
N PRO A 550 -16.60 5.98 22.77
CA PRO A 550 -17.04 6.88 23.81
C PRO A 550 -18.54 6.72 24.12
N GLU A 551 -18.94 6.95 25.38
CA GLU A 551 -20.35 6.90 25.84
C GLU A 551 -21.26 8.00 25.24
N GLY A 552 -20.70 8.89 24.40
CA GLY A 552 -21.47 9.85 23.59
C GLY A 552 -21.81 9.35 22.18
N LEU A 553 -21.19 8.25 21.74
CA LEU A 553 -21.29 7.75 20.37
C LEU A 553 -22.73 7.30 20.06
N LYS A 554 -23.31 7.81 18.99
CA LYS A 554 -24.68 7.51 18.56
C LYS A 554 -24.73 6.53 17.40
N GLU A 555 -23.77 6.63 16.50
CA GLU A 555 -23.79 5.88 15.25
C GLU A 555 -22.41 5.29 14.92
N LEU A 556 -22.41 4.01 14.59
CA LEU A 556 -21.27 3.25 14.14
C LEU A 556 -21.61 2.59 12.80
N ALA A 557 -21.11 3.15 11.71
CA ALA A 557 -21.46 2.71 10.37
C ALA A 557 -20.84 1.36 9.97
N ALA A 558 -21.33 0.82 8.85
CA ALA A 558 -20.88 -0.46 8.32
C ALA A 558 -19.38 -0.49 8.02
N ASP A 559 -18.74 -1.64 8.27
CA ASP A 559 -17.31 -1.89 8.00
C ASP A 559 -16.33 -0.91 8.66
N ALA A 560 -16.76 -0.10 9.63
CA ALA A 560 -15.93 0.91 10.29
C ALA A 560 -14.59 0.35 10.82
N PHE A 561 -14.54 -0.94 11.17
CA PHE A 561 -13.34 -1.64 11.65
C PHE A 561 -13.02 -2.90 10.82
N CYS A 562 -13.46 -2.95 9.56
CA CYS A 562 -13.18 -4.07 8.66
C CYS A 562 -11.67 -4.35 8.57
N ASN A 563 -11.26 -5.61 8.55
CA ASN A 563 -9.85 -6.03 8.49
C ASN A 563 -8.91 -5.45 9.57
N CYS A 564 -9.42 -4.93 10.68
CA CYS A 564 -8.63 -4.63 11.89
C CYS A 564 -8.19 -5.93 12.60
N THR A 565 -7.32 -6.72 11.97
CA THR A 565 -7.04 -8.11 12.38
C THR A 565 -6.36 -8.26 13.75
N ALA A 566 -5.77 -7.21 14.32
CA ALA A 566 -5.26 -7.21 15.69
C ALA A 566 -6.32 -6.91 16.76
N LEU A 567 -7.51 -6.42 16.38
CA LEU A 567 -8.59 -6.11 17.31
C LEU A 567 -9.28 -7.41 17.74
N ASN A 568 -9.26 -7.70 19.04
CA ASN A 568 -9.83 -8.96 19.56
C ASN A 568 -11.29 -8.83 19.99
N SER A 569 -11.69 -7.65 20.46
CA SER A 569 -13.05 -7.37 20.92
C SER A 569 -13.37 -5.88 20.76
N LEU A 570 -14.64 -5.56 20.49
CA LEU A 570 -15.14 -4.20 20.44
C LEU A 570 -16.32 -4.04 21.41
N LYS A 571 -16.19 -3.12 22.38
CA LYS A 571 -17.28 -2.79 23.31
C LYS A 571 -18.18 -1.71 22.70
N ILE A 572 -19.45 -2.02 22.53
CA ILE A 572 -20.50 -1.08 22.09
C ILE A 572 -21.11 -0.41 23.33
N PRO A 573 -21.01 0.93 23.49
CA PRO A 573 -21.50 1.63 24.67
C PRO A 573 -23.03 1.76 24.68
N ALA A 574 -23.56 2.21 25.82
CA ALA A 574 -25.01 2.33 26.05
C ALA A 574 -25.69 3.32 25.09
N SER A 575 -24.92 4.29 24.59
CA SER A 575 -25.39 5.42 23.80
C SER A 575 -25.62 5.11 22.33
N VAL A 576 -25.06 4.01 21.81
CA VAL A 576 -25.13 3.67 20.38
C VAL A 576 -26.56 3.24 20.02
N GLU A 577 -27.14 3.98 19.08
CA GLU A 577 -28.52 3.83 18.63
C GLU A 577 -28.59 3.12 17.28
N ASN A 578 -27.57 3.32 16.43
CA ASN A 578 -27.49 2.69 15.11
C ASN A 578 -26.11 2.06 14.87
N ILE A 579 -26.11 0.81 14.45
CA ILE A 579 -24.95 0.05 13.98
C ILE A 579 -25.25 -0.43 12.55
N PHE A 580 -24.22 -0.49 11.70
CA PHE A 580 -24.34 -0.89 10.29
C PHE A 580 -25.16 0.09 9.45
N THR A 581 -25.06 1.39 9.76
CA THR A 581 -25.64 2.41 8.89
C THR A 581 -24.87 2.48 7.56
N GLU A 582 -25.61 2.61 6.47
CA GLU A 582 -25.10 2.74 5.11
C GLU A 582 -25.50 4.13 4.59
N GLU A 583 -24.53 4.94 4.18
CA GLU A 583 -24.82 6.30 3.68
C GLU A 583 -25.16 6.33 2.18
N ASP A 584 -24.66 5.38 1.39
CA ASP A 584 -25.04 5.12 -0.01
C ASP A 584 -24.30 3.87 -0.52
N TYR A 585 -24.97 3.03 -1.32
CA TYR A 585 -24.49 1.78 -1.97
C TYR A 585 -24.35 0.52 -1.09
N ASN A 586 -25.08 -0.55 -1.49
CA ASN A 586 -25.10 -1.91 -0.91
C ASN A 586 -23.77 -2.71 -1.09
N LEU A 587 -22.61 -2.12 -0.81
CA LEU A 587 -21.30 -2.77 -0.98
C LEU A 587 -20.63 -3.15 0.34
N TYR A 588 -21.20 -2.74 1.49
CA TYR A 588 -20.65 -3.02 2.80
C TYR A 588 -21.04 -4.43 3.26
N GLN A 589 -20.12 -5.11 3.94
CA GLN A 589 -20.30 -6.51 4.36
C GLN A 589 -20.54 -6.66 5.86
N ASN A 590 -20.69 -5.56 6.59
CA ASN A 590 -20.86 -5.51 8.04
C ASN A 590 -19.78 -6.30 8.80
N PHE A 591 -18.56 -6.23 8.28
CA PHE A 591 -17.43 -7.02 8.67
C PHE A 591 -16.72 -6.41 9.88
N PHE A 592 -16.84 -7.08 11.01
CA PHE A 592 -15.91 -6.94 12.12
C PHE A 592 -14.97 -8.16 12.16
N PRO A 593 -13.68 -7.99 12.44
CA PRO A 593 -12.74 -9.10 12.62
C PRO A 593 -12.77 -9.68 14.05
N CYS A 594 -13.65 -9.16 14.91
CA CYS A 594 -13.56 -9.31 16.36
C CYS A 594 -14.91 -9.62 17.00
N ARG A 595 -14.90 -10.10 18.24
CA ARG A 595 -16.13 -10.34 19.00
C ARG A 595 -16.77 -9.00 19.42
N ILE A 596 -18.09 -8.91 19.38
CA ILE A 596 -18.83 -7.71 19.80
C ILE A 596 -19.36 -7.89 21.21
N GLU A 597 -19.06 -6.94 22.09
CA GLU A 597 -19.55 -6.90 23.48
C GLU A 597 -20.44 -5.67 23.64
N VAL A 598 -21.74 -5.85 23.85
CA VAL A 598 -22.68 -4.74 24.02
C VAL A 598 -22.88 -4.44 25.50
N ASP A 599 -22.82 -3.17 25.89
CA ASP A 599 -23.15 -2.75 27.25
C ASP A 599 -24.59 -3.14 27.62
N ASP A 600 -24.80 -3.73 28.80
CA ASP A 600 -26.11 -4.21 29.25
C ASP A 600 -27.18 -3.12 29.27
N SER A 601 -26.76 -1.86 29.46
CA SER A 601 -27.64 -0.69 29.46
C SER A 601 -27.95 -0.14 28.07
N ASN A 602 -27.36 -0.68 26.99
CA ASN A 602 -27.77 -0.34 25.63
C ASN A 602 -29.22 -0.75 25.37
N HIS A 603 -30.04 0.15 24.84
CA HIS A 603 -31.48 -0.07 24.64
C HIS A 603 -31.84 -0.65 23.27
N PHE A 604 -30.89 -0.72 22.33
CA PHE A 604 -31.11 -1.09 20.93
C PHE A 604 -30.51 -2.44 20.56
N TYR A 605 -29.41 -2.81 21.20
CA TYR A 605 -28.64 -4.01 20.88
C TYR A 605 -28.30 -4.82 22.13
N CYS A 606 -27.95 -6.09 21.92
CA CYS A 606 -27.31 -6.93 22.93
C CYS A 606 -26.36 -7.93 22.25
N SER A 607 -25.45 -8.50 23.02
CA SER A 607 -24.57 -9.58 22.55
C SER A 607 -24.64 -10.78 23.48
N ASP A 608 -24.35 -11.96 22.93
CA ASP A 608 -24.14 -13.16 23.75
C ASP A 608 -22.68 -13.33 24.19
N LYS A 609 -22.40 -14.43 24.89
CA LYS A 609 -21.05 -14.78 25.38
C LYS A 609 -20.04 -15.07 24.26
N ASP A 610 -20.51 -15.42 23.08
CA ASP A 610 -19.69 -15.75 21.92
C ASP A 610 -19.48 -14.49 21.05
N GLY A 611 -20.01 -13.34 21.50
CA GLY A 611 -19.87 -12.03 20.87
C GLY A 611 -20.72 -11.85 19.62
N ILE A 612 -21.83 -12.58 19.52
CA ILE A 612 -22.82 -12.46 18.46
C ILE A 612 -23.74 -11.30 18.78
N LEU A 613 -23.95 -10.41 17.81
CA LEU A 613 -24.73 -9.19 17.95
C LEU A 613 -26.19 -9.41 17.53
N TYR A 614 -27.10 -8.95 18.36
CA TYR A 614 -28.54 -9.01 18.16
C TYR A 614 -29.21 -7.65 18.37
N SER A 615 -30.44 -7.50 17.87
CA SER A 615 -31.36 -6.47 18.40
C SER A 615 -31.60 -6.70 19.90
N LYS A 616 -31.97 -5.66 20.66
CA LYS A 616 -32.15 -5.76 22.13
C LYS A 616 -33.19 -6.81 22.52
N ASP A 617 -34.23 -6.97 21.71
CA ASP A 617 -35.28 -7.98 21.90
C ASP A 617 -34.90 -9.38 21.38
N GLN A 618 -33.67 -9.54 20.86
CA GLN A 618 -33.13 -10.76 20.25
C GLN A 618 -33.97 -11.36 19.12
N THR A 619 -34.80 -10.54 18.47
CA THR A 619 -35.61 -10.98 17.32
C THR A 619 -34.83 -10.92 16.00
N THR A 620 -33.74 -10.17 15.95
CA THR A 620 -32.85 -10.08 14.78
C THR A 620 -31.42 -10.43 15.18
N LEU A 621 -30.82 -11.41 14.51
CA LEU A 621 -29.38 -11.68 14.59
C LEU A 621 -28.70 -10.80 13.53
N LEU A 622 -27.85 -9.88 13.96
CA LEU A 622 -27.27 -8.84 13.10
C LEU A 622 -25.88 -9.22 12.62
N TYR A 623 -25.05 -9.82 13.47
CA TYR A 623 -23.68 -10.17 13.14
C TYR A 623 -23.15 -11.31 14.01
N ALA A 624 -22.46 -12.25 13.39
CA ALA A 624 -21.69 -13.31 14.01
C ALA A 624 -20.23 -13.17 13.58
N ASN A 625 -19.31 -13.29 14.53
CA ASN A 625 -17.90 -13.08 14.26
C ASN A 625 -17.27 -14.21 13.46
N GLU A 626 -16.27 -13.88 12.63
CA GLU A 626 -15.57 -14.84 11.77
C GLU A 626 -14.85 -15.95 12.54
N ALA A 627 -14.52 -15.72 13.82
CA ALA A 627 -13.89 -16.72 14.67
C ALA A 627 -14.87 -17.82 15.11
N LEU A 628 -16.18 -17.65 14.89
CA LEU A 628 -17.19 -18.67 15.13
C LEU A 628 -16.87 -19.94 14.32
N CYS A 629 -16.80 -21.08 15.00
CA CYS A 629 -16.40 -22.35 14.40
C CYS A 629 -17.32 -23.51 14.82
N GLY A 630 -17.34 -24.55 14.00
CA GLY A 630 -18.14 -25.76 14.28
C GLY A 630 -19.64 -25.56 14.02
N SER A 631 -20.49 -26.07 14.90
CA SER A 631 -21.95 -25.98 14.76
C SER A 631 -22.53 -24.84 15.58
N PHE A 632 -23.38 -24.02 14.97
CA PHE A 632 -24.13 -22.97 15.67
C PHE A 632 -25.63 -23.22 15.63
N THR A 633 -26.31 -22.94 16.74
CA THR A 633 -27.77 -23.04 16.86
C THR A 633 -28.32 -21.65 17.12
N ILE A 634 -29.14 -21.16 16.19
CA ILE A 634 -29.74 -19.83 16.31
C ILE A 634 -30.74 -19.83 17.48
N PRO A 635 -30.70 -18.86 18.40
CA PRO A 635 -31.67 -18.81 19.50
C PRO A 635 -33.12 -18.79 19.03
N GLU A 636 -34.03 -19.43 19.77
CA GLU A 636 -35.46 -19.52 19.40
C GLU A 636 -36.15 -18.15 19.33
N THR A 637 -35.61 -17.12 19.97
CA THR A 637 -36.13 -15.74 19.93
C THR A 637 -35.98 -15.09 18.55
N VAL A 638 -35.03 -15.56 17.74
CA VAL A 638 -34.67 -14.96 16.46
C VAL A 638 -35.74 -15.25 15.42
N LYS A 639 -36.24 -14.18 14.79
CA LYS A 639 -37.21 -14.18 13.69
C LYS A 639 -36.60 -13.76 12.36
N LYS A 640 -35.51 -12.98 12.40
CA LYS A 640 -34.79 -12.50 11.22
C LYS A 640 -33.29 -12.74 11.38
N ILE A 641 -32.68 -13.28 10.32
CA ILE A 641 -31.21 -13.25 10.16
C ILE A 641 -30.91 -12.05 9.27
N GLY A 642 -30.12 -11.11 9.77
CA GLY A 642 -29.77 -9.86 9.09
C GLY A 642 -28.91 -10.06 7.85
N ASP A 643 -28.73 -8.98 7.10
CA ASP A 643 -27.84 -8.95 5.95
C ASP A 643 -26.39 -9.16 6.43
N TYR A 644 -25.64 -10.00 5.71
CA TYR A 644 -24.26 -10.40 6.03
C TYR A 644 -24.03 -11.02 7.42
N ALA A 645 -25.09 -11.43 8.13
CA ALA A 645 -25.00 -11.79 9.54
C ALA A 645 -24.02 -12.92 9.88
N PHE A 646 -23.75 -13.86 8.97
CA PHE A 646 -22.72 -14.89 9.07
C PHE A 646 -21.70 -14.82 7.92
N SER A 647 -21.59 -13.67 7.25
CA SER A 647 -20.61 -13.48 6.18
C SER A 647 -19.19 -13.73 6.70
N GLY A 648 -18.37 -14.46 5.95
CA GLY A 648 -16.98 -14.73 6.31
C GLY A 648 -16.78 -15.74 7.46
N CYS A 649 -17.84 -16.37 7.99
CA CYS A 649 -17.76 -17.44 8.99
C CYS A 649 -17.18 -18.75 8.41
N ARG A 650 -15.94 -18.71 7.92
CA ARG A 650 -15.27 -19.77 7.14
C ARG A 650 -15.06 -21.08 7.90
N ASN A 651 -15.08 -21.04 9.23
CA ASN A 651 -14.91 -22.21 10.10
C ASN A 651 -16.23 -22.83 10.58
N LEU A 652 -17.37 -22.23 10.21
CA LEU A 652 -18.68 -22.72 10.54
C LEU A 652 -19.02 -23.94 9.67
N THR A 653 -19.36 -25.08 10.29
CA THR A 653 -19.64 -26.34 9.60
C THR A 653 -21.13 -26.58 9.39
N SER A 654 -21.97 -26.04 10.26
CA SER A 654 -23.43 -26.17 10.19
C SER A 654 -24.14 -25.10 11.01
N VAL A 655 -25.28 -24.63 10.51
CA VAL A 655 -26.19 -23.73 11.24
C VAL A 655 -27.55 -24.40 11.38
N THR A 656 -28.08 -24.42 12.61
CA THR A 656 -29.44 -24.87 12.90
C THR A 656 -30.35 -23.66 12.98
N VAL A 657 -31.24 -23.53 12.00
CA VAL A 657 -32.23 -22.45 11.90
C VAL A 657 -33.57 -22.96 12.44
N HIS A 658 -34.15 -22.26 13.43
CA HIS A 658 -35.39 -22.66 14.10
C HIS A 658 -36.65 -22.17 13.37
N GLU A 659 -37.79 -22.83 13.62
CA GLU A 659 -39.11 -22.57 13.00
C GLU A 659 -39.71 -21.17 13.28
N GLN A 660 -39.08 -20.35 14.14
CA GLN A 660 -39.51 -18.96 14.34
C GLN A 660 -38.91 -18.00 13.31
N VAL A 661 -37.85 -18.40 12.61
CA VAL A 661 -37.23 -17.58 11.56
C VAL A 661 -38.18 -17.47 10.37
N ARG A 662 -38.33 -16.24 9.88
CA ARG A 662 -39.18 -15.85 8.74
C ARG A 662 -38.33 -15.31 7.58
N SER A 663 -37.27 -14.56 7.88
CA SER A 663 -36.44 -13.94 6.84
C SER A 663 -34.94 -14.17 7.04
N ILE A 664 -34.24 -14.31 5.91
CA ILE A 664 -32.78 -14.41 5.81
C ILE A 664 -32.28 -13.31 4.88
N GLY A 665 -31.38 -12.46 5.38
CA GLY A 665 -30.88 -11.29 4.68
C GLY A 665 -29.99 -11.57 3.47
N ILE A 666 -29.63 -10.49 2.78
CA ILE A 666 -28.70 -10.45 1.65
C ILE A 666 -27.33 -10.95 2.15
N TYR A 667 -26.73 -11.90 1.43
CA TYR A 667 -25.41 -12.46 1.74
C TYR A 667 -25.25 -13.00 3.16
N ALA A 668 -26.36 -13.36 3.82
CA ALA A 668 -26.35 -13.73 5.23
C ALA A 668 -25.38 -14.88 5.58
N PHE A 669 -25.08 -15.80 4.66
CA PHE A 669 -24.09 -16.87 4.84
C PHE A 669 -22.98 -16.81 3.76
N MET A 670 -22.67 -15.63 3.22
CA MET A 670 -21.60 -15.46 2.24
C MET A 670 -20.26 -16.01 2.79
N ASP A 671 -19.50 -16.72 1.96
CA ASP A 671 -18.18 -17.27 2.30
C ASP A 671 -18.14 -18.09 3.60
N CYS A 672 -19.23 -18.79 3.93
CA CYS A 672 -19.24 -19.85 4.95
C CYS A 672 -18.53 -21.12 4.42
N GLY A 673 -17.22 -21.01 4.14
CA GLY A 673 -16.43 -21.98 3.37
C GLY A 673 -16.29 -23.38 3.96
N SER A 674 -16.66 -23.62 5.23
CA SER A 674 -16.68 -24.96 5.84
C SER A 674 -18.06 -25.60 5.93
N MET A 675 -19.12 -24.86 5.61
CA MET A 675 -20.49 -25.31 5.76
C MET A 675 -20.82 -26.37 4.70
N GLN A 676 -21.16 -27.59 5.13
CA GLN A 676 -21.44 -28.70 4.20
C GLN A 676 -22.93 -28.85 3.87
N SER A 677 -23.78 -28.50 4.83
CA SER A 677 -25.23 -28.55 4.71
C SER A 677 -25.86 -27.56 5.68
N ILE A 678 -27.00 -27.00 5.30
CA ILE A 678 -27.85 -26.18 6.18
C ILE A 678 -29.27 -26.73 6.13
N LYS A 679 -29.93 -26.77 7.29
CA LYS A 679 -31.35 -27.12 7.38
C LYS A 679 -32.15 -25.85 7.55
N LEU A 680 -32.98 -25.54 6.55
CA LEU A 680 -33.86 -24.39 6.56
C LEU A 680 -35.28 -24.85 6.95
N PRO A 681 -35.93 -24.21 7.94
CA PRO A 681 -37.30 -24.53 8.30
C PRO A 681 -38.26 -24.06 7.21
N LYS A 682 -39.43 -24.70 7.13
CA LYS A 682 -40.45 -24.37 6.12
C LYS A 682 -41.02 -22.96 6.30
N THR A 683 -40.81 -22.37 7.47
CA THR A 683 -41.31 -21.06 7.82
C THR A 683 -40.52 -19.89 7.25
N VAL A 684 -39.34 -20.13 6.67
CA VAL A 684 -38.60 -19.06 6.01
C VAL A 684 -39.29 -18.73 4.69
N ASP A 685 -39.85 -17.52 4.62
CA ASP A 685 -40.65 -17.06 3.50
C ASP A 685 -40.04 -15.86 2.74
N GLN A 686 -38.90 -15.35 3.21
CA GLN A 686 -38.17 -14.24 2.60
C GLN A 686 -36.66 -14.53 2.58
N PHE A 687 -36.04 -14.35 1.41
CA PHE A 687 -34.60 -14.50 1.19
C PHE A 687 -34.04 -13.25 0.52
N GLY A 688 -32.90 -12.78 1.02
CA GLY A 688 -32.08 -11.79 0.33
C GLY A 688 -31.29 -12.41 -0.82
N HIS A 689 -30.57 -11.56 -1.55
CA HIS A 689 -29.72 -12.01 -2.66
C HIS A 689 -28.46 -12.69 -2.13
N GLY A 690 -27.93 -13.68 -2.86
CA GLY A 690 -26.62 -14.25 -2.56
C GLY A 690 -26.49 -14.94 -1.20
N VAL A 691 -27.59 -15.42 -0.60
CA VAL A 691 -27.60 -15.97 0.77
C VAL A 691 -26.46 -16.96 1.04
N PHE A 692 -26.15 -17.84 0.09
CA PHE A 692 -25.08 -18.85 0.20
C PHE A 692 -23.91 -18.59 -0.77
N TYR A 693 -23.72 -17.35 -1.22
CA TYR A 693 -22.63 -16.97 -2.12
C TYR A 693 -21.27 -17.45 -1.59
N GLN A 694 -20.45 -18.08 -2.44
CA GLN A 694 -19.14 -18.64 -2.07
C GLN A 694 -19.14 -19.64 -0.89
N CYS A 695 -20.25 -20.32 -0.59
CA CYS A 695 -20.25 -21.46 0.32
C CYS A 695 -19.57 -22.69 -0.32
N THR A 696 -18.24 -22.66 -0.45
CA THR A 696 -17.47 -23.55 -1.32
C THR A 696 -17.55 -25.04 -0.97
N LYS A 697 -17.88 -25.41 0.28
CA LYS A 697 -18.07 -26.81 0.70
C LYS A 697 -19.53 -27.25 0.82
N LEU A 698 -20.48 -26.38 0.51
CA LEU A 698 -21.90 -26.68 0.60
C LEU A 698 -22.29 -27.70 -0.48
N LYS A 699 -22.79 -28.87 -0.06
CA LYS A 699 -23.09 -29.99 -0.97
C LYS A 699 -24.57 -30.14 -1.29
N ARG A 700 -25.42 -29.90 -0.29
CA ARG A 700 -26.87 -30.07 -0.38
C ARG A 700 -27.58 -28.95 0.35
N VAL A 701 -28.60 -28.40 -0.29
CA VAL A 701 -29.60 -27.51 0.32
C VAL A 701 -30.99 -27.90 -0.12
N ASP A 702 -31.91 -27.97 0.84
CA ASP A 702 -33.34 -28.10 0.60
C ASP A 702 -33.98 -26.73 0.86
N LEU A 703 -34.49 -26.08 -0.18
CA LEU A 703 -35.09 -24.75 -0.08
C LEU A 703 -36.57 -24.86 0.34
N PRO A 704 -37.03 -24.01 1.29
CA PRO A 704 -38.44 -23.93 1.66
C PRO A 704 -39.25 -23.19 0.60
N GLU A 705 -40.58 -23.36 0.62
CA GLU A 705 -41.50 -22.85 -0.40
C GLU A 705 -41.42 -21.33 -0.64
N GLY A 706 -40.96 -20.54 0.34
CA GLY A 706 -40.82 -19.10 0.16
C GLY A 706 -39.54 -18.62 -0.52
N ALA A 707 -38.64 -19.51 -0.94
CA ALA A 707 -37.48 -19.15 -1.75
C ALA A 707 -37.87 -18.87 -3.22
N ASN A 708 -38.62 -17.79 -3.44
CA ASN A 708 -39.21 -17.42 -4.73
C ASN A 708 -38.27 -16.66 -5.69
N ASP A 709 -37.17 -16.13 -5.15
CA ASP A 709 -36.10 -15.48 -5.92
C ASP A 709 -34.76 -16.06 -5.49
N LEU A 710 -33.94 -16.44 -6.46
CA LEU A 710 -32.66 -17.13 -6.25
C LEU A 710 -31.46 -16.29 -6.71
N TYR A 711 -31.63 -14.96 -6.86
CA TYR A 711 -30.58 -14.05 -7.31
C TYR A 711 -29.26 -14.28 -6.58
N ASP A 712 -28.24 -14.73 -7.30
CA ASP A 712 -26.89 -15.10 -6.86
C ASP A 712 -26.81 -16.12 -5.71
N MET A 713 -27.93 -16.77 -5.35
CA MET A 713 -28.08 -17.48 -4.08
C MET A 713 -26.99 -18.51 -3.80
N PHE A 714 -26.54 -19.27 -4.80
CA PHE A 714 -25.48 -20.28 -4.69
C PHE A 714 -24.29 -20.02 -5.64
N ASN A 715 -24.09 -18.78 -6.06
CA ASN A 715 -22.98 -18.43 -6.94
C ASN A 715 -21.63 -18.80 -6.26
N PHE A 716 -20.72 -19.42 -7.00
CA PHE A 716 -19.44 -19.99 -6.51
C PHE A 716 -19.57 -21.09 -5.43
N CYS A 717 -20.73 -21.76 -5.31
CA CYS A 717 -20.84 -22.98 -4.51
C CYS A 717 -20.23 -24.19 -5.26
N ILE A 718 -18.91 -24.25 -5.34
CA ILE A 718 -18.16 -25.19 -6.19
C ILE A 718 -18.40 -26.67 -5.84
N SER A 719 -18.76 -26.99 -4.60
CA SER A 719 -19.04 -28.37 -4.13
C SER A 719 -20.52 -28.74 -4.17
N LEU A 720 -21.40 -27.88 -4.70
CA LEU A 720 -22.83 -28.12 -4.68
C LEU A 720 -23.20 -29.26 -5.64
N GLU A 721 -23.73 -30.34 -5.08
CA GLU A 721 -24.08 -31.56 -5.83
C GLU A 721 -25.59 -31.65 -6.08
N GLN A 722 -26.41 -31.19 -5.13
CA GLN A 722 -27.86 -31.25 -5.23
C GLN A 722 -28.54 -30.07 -4.53
N VAL A 723 -29.57 -29.53 -5.19
CA VAL A 723 -30.48 -28.54 -4.60
C VAL A 723 -31.90 -28.99 -4.83
N THR A 724 -32.71 -28.97 -3.77
CA THR A 724 -34.16 -29.17 -3.89
C THR A 724 -34.82 -27.81 -3.98
N LEU A 725 -35.36 -27.49 -5.16
CA LEU A 725 -36.06 -26.22 -5.42
C LEU A 725 -37.49 -26.25 -4.86
N PRO A 726 -38.04 -25.08 -4.45
CA PRO A 726 -39.39 -25.01 -3.93
C PRO A 726 -40.46 -25.19 -5.01
N LYS A 727 -41.64 -25.67 -4.60
CA LYS A 727 -42.84 -25.66 -5.44
C LYS A 727 -43.31 -24.22 -5.64
N GLY A 728 -43.83 -23.89 -6.82
CA GLY A 728 -44.32 -22.54 -7.14
C GLY A 728 -43.25 -21.56 -7.61
N LEU A 729 -41.98 -21.96 -7.69
CA LEU A 729 -40.93 -21.18 -8.35
C LEU A 729 -41.26 -21.03 -9.84
N THR A 730 -41.33 -19.79 -10.34
CA THR A 730 -41.75 -19.51 -11.72
C THR A 730 -40.59 -19.26 -12.68
N LYS A 731 -39.39 -18.94 -12.18
CA LYS A 731 -38.23 -18.61 -13.01
C LYS A 731 -36.90 -19.02 -12.38
N LEU A 732 -35.94 -19.35 -13.24
CA LEU A 732 -34.51 -19.44 -13.00
C LEU A 732 -33.84 -18.46 -13.97
N ASP A 733 -33.58 -17.24 -13.47
CA ASP A 733 -33.01 -16.14 -14.24
C ASP A 733 -32.30 -15.16 -13.31
N SER A 734 -31.22 -15.64 -12.69
CA SER A 734 -30.77 -15.09 -11.41
C SER A 734 -29.30 -15.39 -11.09
N TYR A 735 -28.52 -15.97 -12.01
CA TYR A 735 -27.13 -16.40 -11.71
C TYR A 735 -27.05 -17.40 -10.54
N ALA A 736 -28.16 -18.08 -10.23
CA ALA A 736 -28.36 -18.77 -8.97
C ALA A 736 -27.32 -19.85 -8.67
N PHE A 737 -26.79 -20.55 -9.69
CA PHE A 737 -25.82 -21.65 -9.59
C PHE A 737 -24.59 -21.42 -10.48
N ASN A 738 -24.22 -20.16 -10.73
CA ASN A 738 -23.00 -19.84 -11.48
C ASN A 738 -21.76 -20.44 -10.79
N GLU A 739 -20.87 -21.06 -11.55
CA GLU A 739 -19.63 -21.71 -11.08
C GLU A 739 -19.84 -22.90 -10.12
N CYS A 740 -21.03 -23.52 -10.11
CA CYS A 740 -21.29 -24.77 -9.37
C CYS A 740 -20.67 -26.01 -10.06
N TYR A 741 -19.35 -26.17 -9.95
CA TYR A 741 -18.58 -27.20 -10.68
C TYR A 741 -18.99 -28.65 -10.42
N SER A 742 -19.54 -28.94 -9.24
CA SER A 742 -19.93 -30.31 -8.83
C SER A 742 -21.36 -30.68 -9.22
N LEU A 743 -22.13 -29.75 -9.79
CA LEU A 743 -23.52 -29.98 -10.15
C LEU A 743 -23.61 -30.86 -11.40
N LYS A 744 -24.01 -32.13 -11.22
CA LYS A 744 -24.09 -33.14 -12.31
C LYS A 744 -25.44 -33.20 -12.98
N SER A 745 -26.47 -32.95 -12.19
CA SER A 745 -27.85 -32.95 -12.64
C SER A 745 -28.66 -31.91 -11.88
N PHE A 746 -29.73 -31.45 -12.50
CA PHE A 746 -30.58 -30.42 -11.92
C PHE A 746 -32.05 -30.75 -12.14
N VAL A 747 -32.90 -30.56 -11.12
CA VAL A 747 -34.35 -30.80 -11.20
C VAL A 747 -35.07 -29.47 -11.19
N VAL A 748 -35.85 -29.21 -12.24
CA VAL A 748 -36.64 -28.00 -12.46
C VAL A 748 -38.10 -28.28 -12.06
N PRO A 749 -38.68 -27.51 -11.11
CA PRO A 749 -40.08 -27.62 -10.68
C PRO A 749 -41.11 -27.46 -11.80
N GLU A 750 -42.37 -27.84 -11.53
CA GLU A 750 -43.44 -27.85 -12.53
C GLU A 750 -43.77 -26.46 -13.08
N GLU A 751 -43.67 -25.43 -12.25
CA GLU A 751 -44.12 -24.07 -12.55
C GLU A 751 -43.05 -23.17 -13.19
N VAL A 752 -41.81 -23.65 -13.35
CA VAL A 752 -40.72 -22.83 -13.90
C VAL A 752 -40.88 -22.68 -15.42
N SER A 753 -41.17 -21.46 -15.88
CA SER A 753 -41.35 -21.14 -17.30
C SER A 753 -40.16 -20.43 -17.93
N VAL A 754 -39.23 -19.90 -17.13
CA VAL A 754 -38.04 -19.19 -17.60
C VAL A 754 -36.79 -19.84 -17.04
N VAL A 755 -35.84 -20.12 -17.93
CA VAL A 755 -34.57 -20.79 -17.62
C VAL A 755 -33.46 -20.18 -18.47
N ARG A 756 -32.45 -19.57 -17.85
CA ARG A 756 -31.36 -18.90 -18.60
C ARG A 756 -29.98 -19.51 -18.37
N TYR A 757 -29.08 -19.24 -19.32
CA TYR A 757 -27.72 -19.82 -19.31
C TYR A 757 -26.91 -19.31 -18.12
N GLN A 758 -27.18 -18.08 -17.70
CA GLN A 758 -26.51 -17.43 -16.58
C GLN A 758 -26.63 -18.24 -15.29
N ASP A 759 -27.75 -18.94 -15.07
CA ASP A 759 -28.02 -19.66 -13.82
C ASP A 759 -27.07 -20.81 -13.56
N TRP A 760 -26.44 -21.37 -14.59
CA TRP A 760 -25.49 -22.49 -14.46
C TRP A 760 -24.27 -22.28 -15.36
N ARG A 761 -23.93 -21.02 -15.60
CA ARG A 761 -22.69 -20.66 -16.28
C ARG A 761 -21.53 -21.35 -15.56
N ASN A 762 -20.63 -21.95 -16.35
CA ASN A 762 -19.48 -22.71 -15.87
C ASN A 762 -19.80 -23.94 -15.00
N CYS A 763 -21.03 -24.49 -15.03
CA CYS A 763 -21.35 -25.80 -14.46
C CYS A 763 -20.86 -26.95 -15.36
N TYR A 764 -19.53 -27.15 -15.45
CA TYR A 764 -18.93 -28.06 -16.44
C TYR A 764 -19.28 -29.54 -16.27
N GLN A 765 -19.81 -29.96 -15.12
CA GLN A 765 -20.26 -31.33 -14.87
C GLN A 765 -21.75 -31.56 -15.13
N LEU A 766 -22.53 -30.52 -15.42
CA LEU A 766 -23.96 -30.66 -15.67
C LEU A 766 -24.19 -31.45 -16.96
N ARG A 767 -24.89 -32.59 -16.85
CA ARG A 767 -25.19 -33.49 -17.97
C ARG A 767 -26.67 -33.72 -18.17
N ASN A 768 -27.48 -33.63 -17.11
CA ASN A 768 -28.91 -33.89 -17.19
C ASN A 768 -29.66 -32.76 -16.51
N ILE A 769 -30.62 -32.17 -17.22
CA ILE A 769 -31.62 -31.28 -16.62
C ILE A 769 -32.95 -31.99 -16.71
N TYR A 770 -33.60 -32.10 -15.57
CA TYR A 770 -34.80 -32.87 -15.39
C TYR A 770 -35.99 -31.97 -15.11
N PHE A 771 -37.04 -32.06 -15.90
CA PHE A 771 -38.21 -31.21 -15.82
C PHE A 771 -39.39 -31.99 -15.28
N LEU A 772 -40.00 -31.45 -14.21
CA LEU A 772 -41.27 -31.95 -13.68
C LEU A 772 -42.47 -31.40 -14.45
N GLY A 773 -42.33 -30.24 -15.10
CA GLY A 773 -43.39 -29.50 -15.80
C GLY A 773 -43.42 -29.64 -17.32
N ASP A 774 -44.24 -28.78 -17.92
CA ASP A 774 -44.24 -28.54 -19.36
C ASP A 774 -42.91 -27.88 -19.80
N ALA A 775 -42.62 -27.88 -21.10
CA ALA A 775 -41.41 -27.24 -21.61
C ALA A 775 -41.43 -25.72 -21.32
N PRO A 776 -40.34 -25.13 -20.77
CA PRO A 776 -40.32 -23.71 -20.41
C PRO A 776 -40.48 -22.81 -21.64
N GLU A 777 -41.11 -21.65 -21.45
CA GLU A 777 -41.35 -20.64 -22.49
C GLU A 777 -40.04 -20.00 -22.95
N GLU A 778 -39.15 -19.69 -22.01
CA GLU A 778 -37.80 -19.21 -22.26
C GLU A 778 -36.78 -20.24 -21.79
N PHE A 779 -35.92 -20.72 -22.69
CA PHE A 779 -34.89 -21.69 -22.36
C PHE A 779 -33.56 -21.43 -23.06
N ASN A 780 -32.50 -21.37 -22.26
CA ASN A 780 -31.13 -21.44 -22.74
C ASN A 780 -30.25 -22.13 -21.70
N ALA A 781 -29.77 -23.34 -21.99
CA ALA A 781 -28.82 -24.03 -21.11
C ALA A 781 -27.33 -23.75 -21.46
N GLY A 782 -27.05 -22.93 -22.47
CA GLY A 782 -25.70 -22.67 -22.98
C GLY A 782 -25.13 -23.78 -23.86
N GLY A 783 -23.82 -23.75 -24.10
CA GLY A 783 -23.12 -24.77 -24.89
C GLY A 783 -22.63 -25.94 -24.05
N GLY A 784 -23.01 -27.18 -24.39
CA GLY A 784 -22.52 -28.38 -23.69
C GLY A 784 -23.24 -29.68 -24.05
N ARG A 785 -22.73 -30.83 -23.57
CA ARG A 785 -23.37 -32.16 -23.68
C ARG A 785 -24.46 -32.33 -22.61
N ILE A 786 -25.51 -31.49 -22.67
CA ILE A 786 -26.67 -31.56 -21.77
C ILE A 786 -27.78 -32.36 -22.44
N THR A 787 -28.38 -33.30 -21.71
CA THR A 787 -29.63 -33.98 -22.09
C THR A 787 -30.77 -33.45 -21.25
N LEU A 788 -31.84 -33.03 -21.90
CA LEU A 788 -33.07 -32.59 -21.24
C LEU A 788 -33.97 -33.80 -21.03
N ARG A 789 -34.46 -33.98 -19.82
CA ARG A 789 -35.27 -35.12 -19.45
C ARG A 789 -36.60 -34.66 -18.89
N TYR A 790 -37.69 -35.25 -19.34
CA TYR A 790 -39.03 -34.77 -19.02
C TYR A 790 -40.00 -35.92 -18.78
N ILE A 791 -41.07 -35.65 -18.03
CA ILE A 791 -42.12 -36.63 -17.74
C ILE A 791 -43.01 -36.83 -18.98
N ALA A 792 -43.31 -38.09 -19.32
CA ALA A 792 -44.18 -38.39 -20.45
C ALA A 792 -45.59 -37.78 -20.27
N GLY A 793 -46.12 -37.15 -21.33
CA GLY A 793 -47.43 -36.50 -21.31
C GLY A 793 -47.42 -35.00 -20.97
N LYS A 794 -46.27 -34.42 -20.60
CA LYS A 794 -46.10 -32.97 -20.45
C LYS A 794 -46.00 -32.27 -21.81
N ASN A 795 -46.53 -31.05 -21.91
CA ASN A 795 -46.66 -30.30 -23.16
C ASN A 795 -45.34 -29.62 -23.57
N GLY A 796 -45.22 -29.28 -24.86
CA GLY A 796 -44.13 -28.43 -25.39
C GLY A 796 -42.82 -29.15 -25.71
N TRP A 797 -42.64 -30.41 -25.30
CA TRP A 797 -41.42 -31.19 -25.56
C TRP A 797 -41.41 -31.84 -26.96
N THR A 798 -40.24 -31.85 -27.62
CA THR A 798 -40.01 -32.57 -28.89
C THR A 798 -38.89 -33.60 -28.75
N SER A 799 -38.95 -34.70 -29.51
CA SER A 799 -37.97 -35.80 -29.52
C SER A 799 -37.46 -36.05 -30.95
N PRO A 800 -36.15 -36.33 -31.16
CA PRO A 800 -35.10 -36.63 -30.18
C PRO A 800 -34.39 -35.40 -29.59
N SER A 801 -34.84 -34.19 -29.94
CA SER A 801 -34.25 -32.94 -29.44
C SER A 801 -35.27 -31.82 -29.30
N TRP A 802 -34.99 -30.86 -28.42
CA TRP A 802 -35.76 -29.62 -28.19
C TRP A 802 -34.78 -28.45 -28.01
N HIS A 803 -35.00 -27.34 -28.73
CA HIS A 803 -34.08 -26.18 -28.77
C HIS A 803 -32.60 -26.53 -29.06
N GLY A 804 -32.36 -27.59 -29.83
CA GLY A 804 -31.01 -28.06 -30.18
C GLY A 804 -30.35 -28.97 -29.13
N TYR A 805 -31.03 -29.28 -28.03
CA TYR A 805 -30.53 -30.20 -26.99
C TYR A 805 -31.18 -31.58 -27.14
N PRO A 806 -30.43 -32.68 -26.96
CA PRO A 806 -30.99 -34.03 -26.87
C PRO A 806 -32.06 -34.14 -25.78
N THR A 807 -33.15 -34.84 -26.08
CA THR A 807 -34.26 -35.05 -25.14
C THR A 807 -34.51 -36.54 -24.88
N ALA A 808 -34.95 -36.89 -23.66
CA ALA A 808 -35.38 -38.24 -23.31
C ALA A 808 -36.49 -38.22 -22.25
N THR A 809 -37.43 -39.16 -22.32
CA THR A 809 -38.40 -39.32 -21.24
C THR A 809 -37.73 -39.93 -20.00
N TRP A 810 -38.23 -39.59 -18.81
CA TRP A 810 -37.85 -40.22 -17.56
C TRP A 810 -39.07 -40.49 -16.67
N GLU A 811 -38.89 -41.31 -15.65
CA GLU A 811 -39.86 -41.49 -14.57
C GLU A 811 -39.15 -41.05 -13.26
N PRO A 812 -39.61 -39.98 -12.59
CA PRO A 812 -38.96 -39.37 -11.42
C PRO A 812 -38.82 -40.27 -10.19
#